data_AF-A0A0M0JBS0-F1
#
_entry.id   AF-A0A0M0JBS0-F1
#
_cell.length_a   1.000
_cell.length_b   1.000
_cell.length_c   1.000
_cell.angle_alpha   90.00
_cell.angle_beta   90.00
_cell.angle_gamma   90.00
#
_symmetry.space_group_name_H-M   'P 1'
#
loop_
_entity.id
_entity.type
_entity.pdbx_description
1 polymer ?
#
loop_
_entity_poly.entity_id
_entity_poly.type
_entity_poly.pdbx_seq_one_letter_code
_entity_poly.pdbx_strand_id
1 'polypeptide(L)'
;MSIQASGLVLLPKAKPKSWSQTLRYVWVIDPRKATCSQYWDLVTSVALIYTAAVTPFEVAFLAQLSPSERWSDTVFLLNRCVDIIFIMDMLMQFRTAFLRIDLIKGASWITDPGAIAFHYVRSSWFYIDLFSILTSLFDIVGGEGLDGLIALRIIRVLRLAKLVRLARGSRIFRKWEMSWSINYALLALVKIVLAQIVGVHWFACIWGLEASFDPLHSWPRQNGYCVAWEDNNRSAVEAAVDACSSTPDTQGVIASGRVCDKGECIGGLCEGGYECVAPFTMYSNCLYFSAMTITSVGYGDILAEPFNVTEQLVACFIMLTSGALWGYLIGTFCNLAAEASPQEKIFKGELTSLNSFMSKNHIRPELQFRLREYLFEKRSVNDSEVRKRLLSRLSPSMKLEVVWAIHARWVHMVWYLSDMNAVPGRLIIDLGMCLNALIFPPRELCPPEFLYIIQSGKAFWGGKMKGLSDVWGDDVVLPRHLQLQLPALCVTYLSVLTIESTALLHEIDKHPEFKAHFRVSKIKWMIRRAFLREAETRAFAQGNQFRGRFRPVYAKELADMIDAQARRQMEALEANTPVSPGSPEPKTKSARRRKQLHAEEKRIKEVEAASATRGMELRVEEMKEAAFTRGATDIAALSAARFDALESKLQRIESLANEYLELCGMHDSRAQFRATIRIHVLLEARARESSKARQLVWI
;
A
#
# COMPACT_ATOMS: atom_id res chain seq x y z
N MET A 1 14.71 -38.50 10.78
CA MET A 1 14.70 -39.06 9.42
C MET A 1 14.08 -38.02 8.50
N SER A 2 14.92 -37.24 7.80
CA SER A 2 14.53 -36.23 6.84
C SER A 2 14.23 -36.89 5.49
N ILE A 3 13.02 -36.74 4.97
CA ILE A 3 12.69 -37.15 3.60
C ILE A 3 12.45 -35.88 2.79
N GLN A 4 13.30 -35.74 1.77
CA GLN A 4 13.40 -34.64 0.82
C GLN A 4 12.09 -34.42 0.04
N ALA A 5 11.62 -33.18 0.02
CA ALA A 5 10.66 -32.68 -0.96
C ALA A 5 11.43 -32.27 -2.24
N SER A 6 11.49 -33.18 -3.22
CA SER A 6 12.00 -32.89 -4.56
C SER A 6 10.82 -32.61 -5.49
N GLY A 7 10.31 -31.38 -5.42
CA GLY A 7 9.36 -30.80 -6.37
C GLY A 7 9.91 -29.52 -6.97
N LEU A 8 11.19 -29.51 -7.33
CA LEU A 8 11.82 -28.38 -8.00
C LEU A 8 11.37 -28.41 -9.47
N VAL A 9 10.53 -27.44 -9.85
CA VAL A 9 10.30 -27.09 -11.26
C VAL A 9 11.67 -26.90 -11.88
N LEU A 10 12.09 -27.83 -12.76
CA LEU A 10 13.30 -27.71 -13.54
C LEU A 10 13.12 -26.52 -14.50
N LEU A 11 13.49 -25.32 -14.03
CA LEU A 11 13.85 -24.24 -14.93
C LEU A 11 14.91 -24.81 -15.88
N PRO A 12 14.77 -24.65 -17.21
CA PRO A 12 15.78 -25.14 -18.13
C PRO A 12 17.12 -24.50 -17.73
N LYS A 13 18.10 -25.34 -17.39
CA LYS A 13 19.48 -24.88 -17.13
C LYS A 13 19.88 -23.99 -18.30
N ALA A 14 20.05 -22.69 -18.03
CA ALA A 14 20.49 -21.74 -19.02
C ALA A 14 21.81 -22.26 -19.63
N LYS A 15 21.84 -22.43 -20.95
CA LYS A 15 23.06 -22.80 -21.67
C LYS A 15 24.20 -21.86 -21.24
N PRO A 16 25.43 -22.35 -21.04
CA PRO A 16 26.56 -21.48 -20.74
C PRO A 16 26.65 -20.43 -21.85
N LYS A 17 26.56 -19.15 -21.48
CA LYS A 17 26.58 -18.04 -22.42
C LYS A 17 27.91 -18.07 -23.18
N SER A 18 27.85 -18.04 -24.50
CA SER A 18 29.02 -17.88 -25.37
C SER A 18 29.80 -16.63 -24.95
N TRP A 19 31.14 -16.69 -24.96
CA TRP A 19 32.03 -15.56 -24.68
C TRP A 19 31.67 -14.30 -25.49
N SER A 20 31.18 -14.45 -26.72
CA SER A 20 30.72 -13.33 -27.56
C SER A 20 29.41 -12.69 -27.08
N GLN A 21 28.52 -13.47 -26.45
CA GLN A 21 27.30 -12.93 -25.83
C GLN A 21 27.62 -12.21 -24.52
N THR A 22 28.55 -12.73 -23.72
CA THR A 22 29.00 -12.09 -22.47
C THR A 22 29.69 -10.75 -22.73
N LEU A 23 30.52 -10.63 -23.77
CA LEU A 23 31.12 -9.36 -24.20
C LEU A 23 30.09 -8.34 -24.71
N ARG A 24 29.04 -8.78 -25.43
CA ARG A 24 27.92 -7.91 -25.83
C ARG A 24 27.15 -7.32 -24.65
N TYR A 25 27.05 -8.04 -23.52
CA TYR A 25 26.41 -7.54 -22.30
C TYR A 25 27.27 -6.51 -21.54
N VAL A 26 28.61 -6.52 -21.70
CA VAL A 26 29.51 -5.54 -21.07
C VAL A 26 29.47 -4.18 -21.79
N TRP A 27 29.14 -4.18 -23.08
CA TRP A 27 29.19 -2.98 -23.91
C TRP A 27 27.88 -2.15 -23.92
N VAL A 28 26.77 -2.71 -23.42
CA VAL A 28 25.44 -2.08 -23.45
C VAL A 28 24.94 -1.84 -22.03
N ILE A 29 24.54 -0.60 -21.74
CA ILE A 29 24.04 -0.18 -20.43
C ILE A 29 22.53 -0.46 -20.38
N ASP A 30 22.12 -1.39 -19.51
CA ASP A 30 20.70 -1.60 -19.17
C ASP A 30 20.28 -0.62 -18.07
N PRO A 31 19.40 0.35 -18.35
CA PRO A 31 19.02 1.41 -17.41
C PRO A 31 18.29 0.91 -16.15
N ARG A 32 17.90 -0.37 -16.10
CA ARG A 32 17.18 -0.97 -14.96
C ARG A 32 18.07 -1.72 -13.97
N LYS A 33 19.27 -2.14 -14.39
CA LYS A 33 20.11 -3.07 -13.62
C LYS A 33 21.43 -2.46 -13.15
N ALA A 34 21.96 -1.49 -13.89
CA ALA A 34 23.24 -0.89 -13.57
C ALA A 34 23.08 0.22 -12.53
N THR A 35 23.48 -0.04 -11.28
CA THR A 35 23.60 0.99 -10.23
C THR A 35 24.53 2.12 -10.67
N CYS A 36 25.58 1.80 -11.44
CA CYS A 36 26.47 2.79 -12.07
C CYS A 36 25.74 3.80 -12.97
N SER A 37 24.67 3.38 -13.66
CA SER A 37 23.87 4.32 -14.48
C SER A 37 23.08 5.30 -13.61
N GLN A 38 22.64 4.90 -12.41
CA GLN A 38 21.94 5.80 -11.50
C GLN A 38 22.88 6.86 -10.90
N TYR A 39 24.11 6.47 -10.55
CA TYR A 39 25.14 7.43 -10.13
C TYR A 39 25.53 8.39 -11.26
N TRP A 40 25.64 7.89 -12.50
CA TRP A 40 25.90 8.74 -13.66
C TRP A 40 24.75 9.73 -13.91
N ASP A 41 23.50 9.30 -13.81
CA ASP A 41 22.33 10.18 -13.91
C ASP A 41 22.34 11.28 -12.82
N LEU A 42 22.85 10.99 -11.62
CA LEU A 42 23.04 11.99 -10.56
C LEU A 42 24.14 12.99 -10.92
N VAL A 43 25.30 12.51 -11.40
CA VAL A 43 26.42 13.37 -11.83
C VAL A 43 25.99 14.31 -12.96
N THR A 44 25.29 13.79 -13.97
CA THR A 44 24.78 14.62 -15.08
C THR A 44 23.69 15.58 -14.62
N SER A 45 22.86 15.19 -13.65
CA SER A 45 21.86 16.08 -13.04
C SER A 45 22.51 17.25 -12.29
N VAL A 46 23.58 17.00 -11.52
CA VAL A 46 24.36 18.06 -10.85
C VAL A 46 25.01 18.98 -11.88
N ALA A 47 25.58 18.43 -12.96
CA ALA A 47 26.16 19.22 -14.06
C ALA A 47 25.12 20.10 -14.78
N LEU A 48 23.88 19.61 -14.94
CA LEU A 48 22.76 20.39 -15.50
C LEU A 48 22.36 21.54 -14.57
N ILE A 49 22.26 21.29 -13.26
CA ILE A 49 21.95 22.33 -12.26
C ILE A 49 23.04 23.41 -12.25
N TYR A 50 24.32 23.00 -12.26
CA TYR A 50 25.45 23.92 -12.36
C TYR A 50 25.34 24.79 -13.62
N THR A 51 25.06 24.18 -14.78
CA THR A 51 24.91 24.93 -16.04
C THR A 51 23.73 25.93 -15.96
N ALA A 52 22.59 25.50 -15.40
CA ALA A 52 21.40 26.34 -15.28
C ALA A 52 21.61 27.58 -14.39
N ALA A 53 22.51 27.49 -13.41
CA ALA A 53 22.80 28.58 -12.47
C ALA A 53 24.02 29.42 -12.87
N VAL A 54 25.12 28.79 -13.27
CA VAL A 54 26.39 29.50 -13.52
C VAL A 54 26.42 30.14 -14.89
N THR A 55 25.88 29.50 -15.94
CA THR A 55 25.95 30.06 -17.30
C THR A 55 25.21 31.40 -17.45
N PRO A 56 23.96 31.58 -16.96
CA PRO A 56 23.30 32.88 -17.02
C PRO A 56 24.00 33.94 -16.19
N PHE A 57 24.51 33.57 -15.01
CA PHE A 57 25.28 34.47 -14.15
C PHE A 57 26.58 34.93 -14.80
N GLU A 58 27.33 34.01 -15.41
CA GLU A 58 28.56 34.30 -16.16
C GLU A 58 28.27 35.27 -17.31
N VAL A 59 27.24 35.00 -18.10
CA VAL A 59 26.86 35.86 -19.23
C VAL A 59 26.39 37.23 -18.79
N ALA A 60 25.71 37.37 -17.65
CA ALA A 60 25.21 38.65 -17.17
C ALA A 60 26.26 39.49 -16.43
N PHE A 61 27.02 38.88 -15.51
CA PHE A 61 27.82 39.62 -14.52
C PHE A 61 29.33 39.45 -14.63
N LEU A 62 29.84 38.37 -15.25
CA LEU A 62 31.29 38.14 -15.37
C LEU A 62 31.83 38.73 -16.69
N ALA A 63 32.88 39.55 -16.59
CA ALA A 63 33.57 40.15 -17.74
C ALA A 63 34.47 39.12 -18.45
N GLN A 64 34.68 39.31 -19.76
CA GLN A 64 35.55 38.42 -20.53
C GLN A 64 37.03 38.71 -20.24
N LEU A 65 37.71 37.77 -19.58
CA LEU A 65 39.16 37.82 -19.40
C LEU A 65 39.91 37.70 -20.74
N SER A 66 41.08 38.32 -20.81
CA SER A 66 42.00 38.25 -21.95
C SER A 66 42.37 36.78 -22.26
N PRO A 67 42.57 36.38 -23.53
CA PRO A 67 42.85 34.98 -23.90
C PRO A 67 43.98 34.31 -23.12
N SER A 68 44.99 35.09 -22.70
CA SER A 68 46.14 34.63 -21.91
C SER A 68 45.81 34.31 -20.44
N GLU A 69 44.80 34.96 -19.85
CA GLU A 69 44.47 34.83 -18.42
C GLU A 69 43.33 33.85 -18.15
N ARG A 70 42.55 33.45 -19.17
CA ARG A 70 41.38 32.56 -19.05
C ARG A 70 41.68 31.22 -18.37
N TRP A 71 42.87 30.66 -18.56
CA TRP A 71 43.26 29.38 -17.98
C TRP A 71 43.54 29.44 -16.47
N SER A 72 43.69 30.65 -15.91
CA SER A 72 43.83 30.86 -14.47
C SER A 72 42.50 31.05 -13.75
N ASP A 73 41.40 31.25 -14.49
CA ASP A 73 40.06 31.40 -13.93
C ASP A 73 39.46 30.05 -13.51
N THR A 74 39.01 29.99 -12.26
CA THR A 74 38.40 28.80 -11.68
C THR A 74 37.04 28.49 -12.33
N VAL A 75 36.26 29.51 -12.68
CA VAL A 75 34.94 29.32 -13.32
C VAL A 75 35.12 28.74 -14.71
N PHE A 76 36.10 29.23 -15.48
CA PHE A 76 36.47 28.66 -16.77
C PHE A 76 36.90 27.19 -16.68
N LEU A 77 37.73 26.81 -15.69
CA LEU A 77 38.14 25.42 -15.49
C LEU A 77 36.97 24.50 -15.12
N LEU A 78 36.08 24.95 -14.23
CA LEU A 78 34.89 24.21 -13.84
C LEU A 78 33.94 24.01 -15.03
N ASN A 79 33.74 25.03 -15.85
CA ASN A 79 32.97 24.94 -17.09
C ASN A 79 33.54 23.87 -18.04
N ARG A 80 34.87 23.80 -18.19
CA ARG A 80 35.53 22.77 -19.00
C ARG A 80 35.32 21.36 -18.45
N CYS A 81 35.35 21.19 -17.12
CA CYS A 81 35.04 19.90 -16.49
C CYS A 81 33.60 19.46 -16.78
N VAL A 82 32.64 20.39 -16.69
CA VAL A 82 31.23 20.15 -16.99
C VAL A 82 31.02 19.77 -18.46
N ASP A 83 31.73 20.41 -19.39
CA ASP A 83 31.66 20.05 -20.81
C ASP A 83 32.19 18.64 -21.09
N ILE A 84 33.26 18.20 -20.39
CA ILE A 84 33.76 16.82 -20.48
C ILE A 84 32.70 15.81 -20.01
N ILE A 85 31.98 16.12 -18.92
CA ILE A 85 30.87 15.27 -18.43
C ILE A 85 29.80 15.12 -19.51
N PHE A 86 29.43 16.19 -20.21
CA PHE A 86 28.42 16.14 -21.26
C PHE A 86 28.88 15.44 -22.55
N ILE A 87 30.17 15.50 -22.87
CA ILE A 87 30.76 14.71 -23.96
C ILE A 87 30.70 13.21 -23.61
N MET A 88 31.08 12.84 -22.38
CA MET A 88 30.98 11.47 -21.90
C MET A 88 29.53 10.97 -21.86
N ASP A 89 28.59 11.81 -21.45
CA ASP A 89 27.16 11.52 -21.45
C ASP A 89 26.63 11.22 -22.86
N MET A 90 27.02 12.03 -23.84
CA MET A 90 26.70 11.78 -25.26
C MET A 90 27.26 10.42 -25.71
N LEU A 91 28.50 10.08 -25.36
CA LEU A 91 29.10 8.79 -25.70
C LEU A 91 28.39 7.61 -25.01
N MET A 92 27.93 7.79 -23.77
CA MET A 92 27.15 6.78 -23.05
C MET A 92 25.76 6.59 -23.66
N GLN A 93 25.18 7.61 -24.28
CA GLN A 93 23.88 7.52 -24.95
C GLN A 93 23.91 6.57 -26.16
N PHE A 94 25.04 6.46 -26.87
CA PHE A 94 25.26 5.45 -27.93
C PHE A 94 25.31 4.01 -27.41
N ARG A 95 25.47 3.83 -26.09
CA ARG A 95 25.56 2.52 -25.43
C ARG A 95 24.33 2.18 -24.59
N THR A 96 23.36 3.07 -24.48
CA THR A 96 22.20 2.89 -23.61
C THR A 96 21.07 2.18 -24.36
N ALA A 97 20.58 1.07 -23.80
CA ALA A 97 19.46 0.33 -24.37
C ALA A 97 18.17 1.17 -24.37
N PHE A 98 17.37 1.07 -25.43
CA PHE A 98 16.08 1.76 -25.53
C PHE A 98 14.92 0.76 -25.65
N LEU A 99 13.75 1.21 -25.20
CA LEU A 99 12.51 0.43 -25.29
C LEU A 99 11.87 0.66 -26.66
N ARG A 100 11.70 -0.41 -27.45
CA ARG A 100 10.87 -0.38 -28.64
C ARG A 100 9.54 -1.07 -28.33
N ILE A 101 8.45 -0.35 -28.56
CA ILE A 101 7.10 -0.90 -28.46
C ILE A 101 6.66 -1.24 -29.87
N ASP A 102 6.72 -2.53 -30.21
CA ASP A 102 6.21 -3.03 -31.48
C ASP A 102 4.82 -3.61 -31.27
N LEU A 103 3.87 -3.27 -32.16
CA LEU A 103 2.50 -3.79 -32.11
C LEU A 103 2.42 -5.33 -32.13
N ILE A 104 3.39 -5.99 -32.77
CA ILE A 104 3.39 -7.45 -32.99
C ILE A 104 4.25 -8.19 -31.95
N LYS A 105 5.37 -7.59 -31.51
CA LYS A 105 6.36 -8.24 -30.61
C LYS A 105 6.26 -7.77 -29.15
N GLY A 106 5.39 -6.79 -28.87
CA GLY A 106 5.27 -6.15 -27.57
C GLY A 106 6.43 -5.19 -27.25
N ALA A 107 6.49 -4.76 -26.00
CA ALA A 107 7.54 -3.88 -25.51
C ALA A 107 8.82 -4.69 -25.28
N SER A 108 9.81 -4.54 -26.17
CA SER A 108 11.09 -5.24 -26.08
C SER A 108 12.24 -4.25 -26.00
N TRP A 109 13.20 -4.56 -25.12
CA TRP A 109 14.42 -3.77 -24.97
C TRP A 109 15.43 -4.20 -26.02
N ILE A 110 15.84 -3.27 -26.87
CA ILE A 110 16.83 -3.54 -27.92
C ILE A 110 18.22 -3.28 -27.35
N THR A 111 19.07 -4.31 -27.41
CA THR A 111 20.46 -4.27 -26.91
C THR A 111 21.49 -4.37 -28.04
N ASP A 112 21.08 -4.18 -29.30
CA ASP A 112 22.00 -4.23 -30.44
C ASP A 112 22.69 -2.87 -30.64
N PRO A 113 24.03 -2.77 -30.58
CA PRO A 113 24.74 -1.48 -30.60
C PRO A 113 24.56 -0.71 -31.92
N GLY A 114 24.47 -1.41 -33.05
CA GLY A 114 24.21 -0.75 -34.35
C GLY A 114 22.82 -0.12 -34.40
N ALA A 115 21.81 -0.86 -33.93
CA ALA A 115 20.44 -0.34 -33.81
C ALA A 115 20.33 0.83 -32.81
N ILE A 116 21.05 0.79 -31.68
CA ILE A 116 21.10 1.88 -30.69
C ILE A 116 21.69 3.15 -31.31
N ALA A 117 22.85 3.04 -31.96
CA ALA A 117 23.51 4.19 -32.58
C ALA A 117 22.66 4.83 -33.68
N PHE A 118 22.08 4.02 -34.58
CA PHE A 118 21.21 4.54 -35.64
C PHE A 118 19.93 5.19 -35.09
N HIS A 119 19.33 4.59 -34.07
CA HIS A 119 18.16 5.17 -33.42
C HIS A 119 18.46 6.52 -32.77
N TYR A 120 19.60 6.65 -32.09
CA TYR A 120 20.00 7.89 -31.46
C TYR A 120 20.30 9.00 -32.48
N VAL A 121 21.08 8.72 -33.53
CA VAL A 121 21.41 9.70 -34.59
C VAL A 121 20.17 10.17 -35.36
N ARG A 122 19.19 9.29 -35.57
CA ARG A 122 17.91 9.66 -36.21
C ARG A 122 17.02 10.48 -35.28
N SER A 123 17.25 10.44 -33.98
CA SER A 123 16.48 11.21 -33.01
C SER A 123 16.91 12.67 -32.99
N SER A 124 15.96 13.60 -32.83
CA SER A 124 16.26 15.05 -32.67
C SER A 124 17.21 15.34 -31.51
N TRP A 125 17.28 14.42 -30.54
CA TRP A 125 18.16 14.49 -29.39
C TRP A 125 19.66 14.50 -29.73
N PHE A 126 20.09 13.79 -30.77
CA PHE A 126 21.51 13.80 -31.17
C PHE A 126 21.95 15.20 -31.63
N TYR A 127 21.13 15.90 -32.41
CA TYR A 127 21.44 17.23 -32.90
C TYR A 127 21.48 18.28 -31.78
N ILE A 128 20.59 18.16 -30.79
CA ILE A 128 20.62 18.96 -29.56
C ILE A 128 21.94 18.74 -28.81
N ASP A 129 22.38 17.49 -28.71
CA ASP A 129 23.59 17.13 -27.99
C ASP A 129 24.86 17.60 -28.70
N LEU A 130 24.89 17.48 -30.04
CA LEU A 130 25.95 17.97 -30.90
C LEU A 130 26.06 19.50 -30.86
N PHE A 131 24.94 20.22 -30.97
CA PHE A 131 24.92 21.68 -30.93
C PHE A 131 25.43 22.24 -29.60
N SER A 132 25.07 21.60 -28.48
CA SER A 132 25.57 22.00 -27.15
C SER A 132 27.08 21.81 -26.98
N ILE A 133 27.67 20.80 -27.64
CA ILE A 133 29.12 20.58 -27.59
C ILE A 133 29.83 21.57 -28.52
N LEU A 134 29.29 21.81 -29.71
CA LEU A 134 29.85 22.73 -30.69
C LEU A 134 29.92 24.17 -30.16
N THR A 135 28.86 24.64 -29.49
CA THR A 135 28.84 25.96 -28.84
C THR A 135 29.91 26.11 -27.75
N SER A 136 30.25 25.02 -27.06
CA SER A 136 31.30 25.00 -26.02
C SER A 136 32.72 24.88 -26.58
N LEU A 137 32.85 24.36 -27.81
CA LEU A 137 34.10 24.35 -28.57
C LEU A 137 34.42 25.74 -29.14
N PHE A 138 33.38 26.45 -29.60
CA PHE A 138 33.51 27.82 -30.08
C PHE A 138 34.06 28.77 -29.00
N ASP A 139 33.72 28.56 -27.73
CA ASP A 139 34.25 29.32 -26.58
C ASP A 139 35.76 29.14 -26.37
N ILE A 140 36.35 28.06 -26.91
CA ILE A 140 37.82 27.81 -26.88
C ILE A 140 38.51 28.51 -28.04
N VAL A 141 37.92 28.43 -29.24
CA VAL A 141 38.58 28.78 -30.50
C VAL A 141 38.27 30.21 -30.95
N GLY A 142 37.10 30.75 -30.60
CA GLY A 142 36.54 32.00 -31.14
C GLY A 142 37.16 33.31 -30.63
N GLY A 143 38.38 33.29 -30.11
CA GLY A 143 39.03 34.45 -29.47
C GLY A 143 40.07 35.19 -30.31
N GLU A 144 40.46 34.70 -31.50
CA GLU A 144 41.69 35.17 -32.16
C GLU A 144 41.50 35.97 -33.47
N GLY A 145 40.33 36.58 -33.73
CA GLY A 145 40.21 37.34 -34.99
C GLY A 145 38.95 38.17 -35.25
N LEU A 146 38.14 38.47 -34.23
CA LEU A 146 36.96 39.31 -34.38
C LEU A 146 37.14 40.60 -33.56
N ASP A 147 37.93 41.53 -34.11
CA ASP A 147 38.11 42.87 -33.55
C ASP A 147 36.85 43.71 -33.80
N GLY A 148 35.88 43.59 -32.87
CA GLY A 148 34.67 44.39 -32.88
C GLY A 148 33.84 44.22 -31.59
N LEU A 149 33.51 45.34 -30.94
CA LEU A 149 32.71 45.42 -29.70
C LEU A 149 31.37 44.67 -29.81
N ILE A 150 30.74 44.70 -30.98
CA ILE A 150 29.48 43.99 -31.27
C ILE A 150 29.72 42.47 -31.32
N ALA A 151 30.86 42.03 -31.86
CA ALA A 151 31.20 40.61 -31.96
C ALA A 151 31.45 40.00 -30.57
N LEU A 152 32.17 40.70 -29.69
CA LEU A 152 32.40 40.23 -28.31
C LEU A 152 31.11 40.08 -27.49
N ARG A 153 30.17 41.03 -27.65
CA ARG A 153 28.83 40.97 -27.03
C ARG A 153 28.01 39.79 -27.56
N ILE A 154 28.02 39.55 -28.87
CA ILE A 154 27.33 38.41 -29.48
C ILE A 154 27.93 37.08 -29.03
N ILE A 155 29.27 36.99 -28.92
CA ILE A 155 29.96 35.80 -28.42
C ILE A 155 29.56 35.50 -26.95
N ARG A 156 29.41 36.55 -26.12
CA ARG A 156 28.94 36.43 -24.73
C ARG A 156 27.52 35.84 -24.65
N VAL A 157 26.59 36.40 -25.43
CA VAL A 157 25.19 35.94 -25.48
C VAL A 157 25.08 34.53 -26.08
N LEU A 158 25.94 34.19 -27.04
CA LEU A 158 25.98 32.86 -27.65
C LEU A 158 26.27 31.75 -26.63
N ARG A 159 26.93 32.06 -25.50
CA ARG A 159 27.10 31.09 -24.40
C ARG A 159 25.76 30.65 -23.80
N LEU A 160 24.69 31.43 -23.87
CA LEU A 160 23.34 31.00 -23.44
C LEU A 160 22.79 29.86 -24.30
N ALA A 161 23.30 29.67 -25.52
CA ALA A 161 22.96 28.49 -26.33
C ALA A 161 23.33 27.17 -25.64
N LYS A 162 24.27 27.21 -24.67
CA LYS A 162 24.58 26.08 -23.78
C LYS A 162 23.36 25.62 -22.96
N LEU A 163 22.37 26.47 -22.70
CA LEU A 163 21.15 26.11 -21.96
C LEU A 163 20.25 25.13 -22.73
N VAL A 164 20.44 24.97 -24.05
CA VAL A 164 19.76 23.95 -24.86
C VAL A 164 19.96 22.54 -24.25
N ARG A 165 21.07 22.32 -23.53
CA ARG A 165 21.34 21.06 -22.82
C ARG A 165 20.37 20.76 -21.67
N LEU A 166 19.65 21.76 -21.12
CA LEU A 166 18.62 21.55 -20.10
C LEU A 166 17.41 20.75 -20.61
N ALA A 167 17.18 20.72 -21.94
CA ALA A 167 16.18 19.87 -22.55
C ALA A 167 16.40 18.38 -22.21
N ARG A 168 17.64 17.98 -21.88
CA ARG A 168 18.01 16.62 -21.43
C ARG A 168 17.43 16.28 -20.06
N GLY A 169 17.27 17.27 -19.17
CA GLY A 169 16.70 17.09 -17.84
C GLY A 169 15.33 16.42 -17.89
N SER A 170 14.52 16.73 -18.92
CA SER A 170 13.22 16.10 -19.15
C SER A 170 13.27 14.55 -19.23
N ARG A 171 14.36 13.98 -19.76
CA ARG A 171 14.55 12.53 -19.86
C ARG A 171 14.85 11.91 -18.50
N ILE A 172 15.69 12.57 -17.71
CA ILE A 172 16.09 12.14 -16.36
C ILE A 172 14.88 12.21 -15.42
N PHE A 173 14.13 13.32 -15.45
CA PHE A 173 12.91 13.48 -14.67
C PHE A 173 11.89 12.38 -14.95
N ARG A 174 11.69 12.02 -16.23
CA ARG A 174 10.77 10.93 -16.59
C ARG A 174 11.23 9.58 -16.03
N LYS A 175 12.54 9.32 -15.99
CA LYS A 175 13.10 8.08 -15.43
C LYS A 175 12.93 8.03 -13.90
N TRP A 176 13.17 9.15 -13.22
CA TRP A 176 13.02 9.26 -11.77
C TRP A 176 11.56 9.12 -11.32
N GLU A 177 10.63 9.70 -12.09
CA GLU A 177 9.19 9.60 -11.84
C GLU A 177 8.67 8.15 -11.85
N MET A 178 9.32 7.25 -12.58
CA MET A 178 8.99 5.81 -12.57
C MET A 178 9.71 5.02 -11.48
N SER A 179 10.83 5.53 -10.95
CA SER A 179 11.68 4.80 -10.01
C SER A 179 11.40 5.13 -8.55
N TRP A 180 10.91 6.34 -8.26
CA TRP A 180 10.65 6.79 -6.88
C TRP A 180 9.14 6.80 -6.66
N SER A 181 8.65 5.96 -5.76
CA SER A 181 7.22 5.87 -5.40
C SER A 181 6.78 7.03 -4.50
N ILE A 182 7.09 8.27 -4.88
CA ILE A 182 6.66 9.48 -4.15
C ILE A 182 5.22 9.80 -4.56
N ASN A 183 4.46 10.38 -3.63
CA ASN A 183 3.15 10.96 -3.95
C ASN A 183 3.29 11.97 -5.11
N TYR A 184 2.65 11.69 -6.24
CA TYR A 184 2.65 12.54 -7.44
C TYR A 184 2.31 14.00 -7.13
N ALA A 185 1.45 14.21 -6.14
CA ALA A 185 0.99 15.51 -5.71
C ALA A 185 2.12 16.34 -5.04
N LEU A 186 2.95 15.70 -4.22
CA LEU A 186 4.15 16.32 -3.64
C LEU A 186 5.20 16.60 -4.73
N LEU A 187 5.38 15.67 -5.66
CA LEU A 187 6.32 15.82 -6.76
C LEU A 187 5.97 17.03 -7.65
N ALA A 188 4.69 17.24 -7.94
CA ALA A 188 4.22 18.40 -8.69
C ALA A 188 4.55 19.72 -7.98
N LEU A 189 4.30 19.81 -6.67
CA LEU A 189 4.64 21.00 -5.87
C LEU A 189 6.15 21.27 -5.87
N VAL A 190 6.97 20.25 -5.63
CA VAL A 190 8.44 20.37 -5.64
C VAL A 190 8.93 20.85 -7.00
N LYS A 191 8.40 20.30 -8.10
CA LYS A 191 8.76 20.72 -9.47
C LYS A 191 8.48 22.22 -9.69
N ILE A 192 7.33 22.74 -9.26
CA ILE A 192 6.97 24.15 -9.47
C ILE A 192 7.78 25.07 -8.57
N VAL A 193 7.99 24.71 -7.30
CA VAL A 193 8.83 25.50 -6.38
C VAL A 193 10.27 25.59 -6.90
N LEU A 194 10.84 24.47 -7.38
CA LEU A 194 12.17 24.49 -8.01
C LEU A 194 12.19 25.34 -9.29
N ALA A 195 11.15 25.23 -10.13
CA ALA A 195 11.03 26.06 -11.33
C ALA A 195 10.95 27.56 -10.98
N GLN A 196 10.28 27.92 -9.88
CA GLN A 196 10.21 29.29 -9.38
C GLN A 196 11.59 29.80 -8.95
N ILE A 197 12.33 29.02 -8.17
CA ILE A 197 13.69 29.38 -7.71
C ILE A 197 14.62 29.64 -8.91
N VAL A 198 14.59 28.74 -9.90
CA VAL A 198 15.35 28.92 -11.14
C VAL A 198 14.86 30.14 -11.92
N GLY A 199 13.54 30.36 -11.98
CA GLY A 199 12.93 31.54 -12.60
C GLY A 199 13.39 32.86 -11.98
N VAL A 200 13.45 32.94 -10.64
CA VAL A 200 13.97 34.13 -9.93
C VAL A 200 15.42 34.40 -10.34
N HIS A 201 16.26 33.35 -10.38
CA HIS A 201 17.65 33.49 -10.80
C HIS A 201 17.76 33.92 -12.27
N TRP A 202 16.95 33.36 -13.19
CA TRP A 202 16.99 33.72 -14.61
C TRP A 202 16.49 35.14 -14.87
N PHE A 203 15.39 35.55 -14.22
CA PHE A 203 14.93 36.94 -14.32
C PHE A 203 15.97 37.91 -13.76
N ALA A 204 16.69 37.55 -12.71
CA ALA A 204 17.77 38.37 -12.16
C ALA A 204 18.93 38.53 -13.15
N CYS A 205 19.32 37.43 -13.80
CA CYS A 205 20.36 37.45 -14.83
C CYS A 205 19.91 38.23 -16.08
N ILE A 206 18.63 38.13 -16.49
CA ILE A 206 18.08 38.93 -17.58
C ILE A 206 18.11 40.42 -17.23
N TRP A 207 17.69 40.79 -16.01
CA TRP A 207 17.68 42.18 -15.52
C TRP A 207 19.09 42.78 -15.42
N GLY A 208 20.09 41.97 -15.02
CA GLY A 208 21.48 42.39 -15.02
C GLY A 208 22.12 42.47 -16.42
N LEU A 209 21.79 41.52 -17.30
CA LEU A 209 22.30 41.47 -18.66
C LEU A 209 21.77 42.63 -19.50
N GLU A 210 20.50 42.97 -19.34
CA GLU A 210 19.84 44.07 -20.05
C GLU A 210 20.54 45.41 -19.75
N ALA A 211 20.82 45.70 -18.48
CA ALA A 211 21.58 46.88 -18.07
C ALA A 211 23.01 46.96 -18.64
N SER A 212 23.58 45.83 -19.09
CA SER A 212 24.90 45.82 -19.74
C SER A 212 24.89 46.32 -21.19
N PHE A 213 23.72 46.35 -21.85
CA PHE A 213 23.61 46.84 -23.24
C PHE A 213 23.61 48.37 -23.32
N ASP A 214 22.98 49.05 -22.35
CA ASP A 214 22.99 50.51 -22.20
C ASP A 214 23.40 50.92 -20.76
N PRO A 215 24.70 50.90 -20.43
CA PRO A 215 25.19 51.16 -19.08
C PRO A 215 25.04 52.63 -18.65
N LEU A 216 24.79 53.55 -19.59
CA LEU A 216 24.73 54.98 -19.32
C LEU A 216 23.31 55.44 -18.95
N HIS A 217 22.27 54.79 -19.45
CA HIS A 217 20.87 55.18 -19.22
C HIS A 217 20.06 54.07 -18.56
N SER A 218 20.66 53.39 -17.58
CA SER A 218 20.05 52.24 -16.90
C SER A 218 19.92 52.39 -15.39
N TRP A 219 19.04 51.56 -14.81
CA TRP A 219 18.72 51.52 -13.38
C TRP A 219 19.93 51.40 -12.42
N PRO A 220 21.08 50.77 -12.78
CA PRO A 220 22.24 50.73 -11.89
C PRO A 220 22.81 52.13 -11.65
N ARG A 221 22.88 52.96 -12.71
CA ARG A 221 23.44 54.32 -12.63
C ARG A 221 22.62 55.22 -11.72
N GLN A 222 21.30 55.17 -11.83
CA GLN A 222 20.39 55.97 -11.01
C GLN A 222 20.56 55.69 -9.51
N ASN A 223 20.81 54.42 -9.18
CA ASN A 223 21.05 53.95 -7.81
C ASN A 223 22.51 54.09 -7.36
N GLY A 224 23.37 54.72 -8.16
CA GLY A 224 24.76 55.00 -7.82
C GLY A 224 25.74 53.84 -8.04
N TYR A 225 25.33 52.81 -8.78
CA TYR A 225 26.20 51.67 -9.12
C TYR A 225 26.93 51.91 -10.45
N CYS A 226 28.24 51.63 -10.53
CA CYS A 226 28.92 51.52 -11.83
C CYS A 226 29.00 50.09 -12.33
N VAL A 227 28.82 49.94 -13.64
CA VAL A 227 29.06 48.69 -14.38
C VAL A 227 30.48 48.75 -14.93
N ALA A 228 31.27 47.69 -14.73
CA ALA A 228 32.62 47.63 -15.27
C ALA A 228 32.59 47.72 -16.81
N TRP A 229 33.30 48.69 -17.38
CA TRP A 229 33.49 48.81 -18.83
C TRP A 229 34.61 47.86 -19.28
N GLU A 230 34.40 47.13 -20.38
CA GLU A 230 35.44 46.28 -21.01
C GLU A 230 36.49 47.10 -21.81
N ASP A 231 36.38 48.43 -21.84
CA ASP A 231 37.26 49.31 -22.61
C ASP A 231 38.23 50.11 -21.72
N ASN A 232 39.53 49.94 -21.93
CA ASN A 232 40.58 50.88 -21.47
C ASN A 232 40.59 52.21 -22.25
N ASN A 233 39.51 52.54 -22.97
CA ASN A 233 39.48 53.70 -23.85
C ASN A 233 39.07 54.95 -23.06
N ARG A 234 40.11 55.69 -22.64
CA ARG A 234 40.05 56.94 -21.85
C ARG A 234 38.97 57.92 -22.31
N SER A 235 38.66 57.98 -23.61
CA SER A 235 37.69 58.92 -24.20
C SER A 235 36.23 58.65 -23.83
N ALA A 236 35.81 57.41 -23.58
CA ALA A 236 34.44 57.09 -23.18
C ALA A 236 34.20 57.35 -21.69
N VAL A 237 35.22 57.08 -20.86
CA VAL A 237 35.26 57.47 -19.45
C VAL A 237 35.26 59.00 -19.33
N GLU A 238 36.01 59.70 -20.18
CA GLU A 238 36.01 61.17 -20.26
C GLU A 238 34.64 61.73 -20.70
N ALA A 239 33.97 61.12 -21.68
CA ALA A 239 32.62 61.52 -22.08
C ALA A 239 31.56 61.29 -20.98
N ALA A 240 31.68 60.22 -20.18
CA ALA A 240 30.79 59.94 -19.05
C ALA A 240 31.01 60.91 -17.87
N VAL A 241 32.26 61.32 -17.63
CA VAL A 241 32.62 62.37 -16.67
C VAL A 241 32.12 63.75 -17.14
N ASP A 242 32.29 64.06 -18.43
CA ASP A 242 31.81 65.32 -19.02
C ASP A 242 30.28 65.42 -18.98
N ALA A 243 29.56 64.31 -19.21
CA ALA A 243 28.09 64.26 -19.12
C ALA A 243 27.54 64.53 -17.70
N CYS A 244 28.33 64.30 -16.65
CA CYS A 244 27.97 64.64 -15.26
C CYS A 244 28.28 66.11 -14.91
N SER A 245 29.07 66.81 -15.73
CA SER A 245 29.51 68.19 -15.47
C SER A 245 28.60 69.27 -16.09
N SER A 246 27.63 68.90 -16.93
CA SER A 246 26.87 69.85 -17.75
C SER A 246 25.41 70.07 -17.32
N THR A 247 25.17 70.41 -16.05
CA THR A 247 23.94 71.12 -15.65
C THR A 247 24.30 72.36 -14.81
N PRO A 248 24.25 73.57 -15.37
CA PRO A 248 24.32 74.78 -14.56
C PRO A 248 22.94 75.02 -13.95
N ASP A 249 22.76 74.67 -12.67
CA ASP A 249 21.53 75.03 -11.96
C ASP A 249 21.68 76.41 -11.35
N THR A 250 20.98 77.39 -11.93
CA THR A 250 20.88 78.76 -11.44
C THR A 250 19.90 78.82 -10.28
N GLN A 251 20.32 78.40 -9.08
CA GLN A 251 19.84 78.89 -7.78
C GLN A 251 20.58 78.16 -6.66
N GLY A 252 21.45 78.90 -5.96
CA GLY A 252 22.30 78.40 -4.88
C GLY A 252 21.51 77.89 -3.68
N VAL A 253 21.17 76.60 -3.71
CA VAL A 253 20.81 75.80 -2.54
C VAL A 253 21.77 74.62 -2.50
N ILE A 254 22.49 74.49 -1.39
CA ILE A 254 23.45 73.41 -1.13
C ILE A 254 22.65 72.10 -1.03
N ALA A 255 22.51 71.40 -2.15
CA ALA A 255 22.36 69.95 -2.13
C ALA A 255 23.78 69.38 -2.02
N SER A 256 24.01 68.52 -1.03
CA SER A 256 25.25 67.76 -0.85
C SER A 256 25.65 67.09 -2.17
N GLY A 257 26.57 67.75 -2.89
CA GLY A 257 26.90 67.48 -4.28
C GLY A 257 27.73 66.21 -4.41
N ARG A 258 27.23 65.28 -5.21
CA ARG A 258 28.01 64.20 -5.79
C ARG A 258 28.93 64.84 -6.82
N VAL A 259 30.21 64.99 -6.49
CA VAL A 259 31.25 65.48 -7.39
C VAL A 259 31.77 64.30 -8.22
N CYS A 260 31.78 64.44 -9.54
CA CYS A 260 32.38 63.47 -10.45
C CYS A 260 33.79 63.96 -10.82
N ASP A 261 34.80 63.64 -10.01
CA ASP A 261 36.19 63.97 -10.32
C ASP A 261 36.95 62.76 -10.89
N LYS A 262 37.90 63.03 -11.79
CA LYS A 262 38.87 62.04 -12.29
C LYS A 262 39.81 61.61 -11.16
N GLY A 263 39.40 60.66 -10.32
CA GLY A 263 40.25 60.06 -9.30
C GLY A 263 41.25 59.07 -9.91
N GLU A 264 42.55 59.27 -9.68
CA GLU A 264 43.56 58.24 -9.93
C GLU A 264 43.38 57.09 -8.94
N CYS A 265 43.05 55.91 -9.44
CA CYS A 265 42.91 54.71 -8.61
C CYS A 265 44.30 54.09 -8.35
N ILE A 266 44.78 54.20 -7.11
CA ILE A 266 46.03 53.56 -6.67
C ILE A 266 45.68 52.55 -5.57
N GLY A 267 45.97 51.27 -5.80
CA GLY A 267 45.86 50.24 -4.76
C GLY A 267 44.43 49.86 -4.33
N GLY A 268 43.43 50.07 -5.19
CA GLY A 268 42.07 49.58 -4.95
C GLY A 268 41.16 50.48 -4.10
N LEU A 269 41.59 51.69 -3.75
CA LEU A 269 40.72 52.75 -3.23
C LEU A 269 40.72 53.92 -4.21
N CYS A 270 39.55 54.29 -4.72
CA CYS A 270 39.36 55.50 -5.52
C CYS A 270 38.60 56.52 -4.66
N GLU A 271 39.26 57.60 -4.22
CA GLU A 271 38.60 58.72 -3.55
C GLU A 271 37.83 59.57 -4.57
N GLY A 272 36.51 59.72 -4.37
CA GLY A 272 35.66 60.62 -5.16
C GLY A 272 35.05 60.05 -6.45
N GLY A 273 35.04 58.71 -6.64
CA GLY A 273 34.54 58.05 -7.85
C GLY A 273 33.44 57.03 -7.58
N TYR A 274 32.64 56.75 -8.60
CA TYR A 274 31.61 55.70 -8.61
C TYR A 274 32.10 54.39 -7.96
N GLU A 275 31.32 53.83 -7.03
CA GLU A 275 31.65 52.57 -6.38
C GLU A 275 31.27 51.42 -7.32
N CYS A 276 32.26 50.79 -7.94
CA CYS A 276 32.02 49.63 -8.81
C CYS A 276 31.78 48.43 -7.92
N VAL A 277 30.50 48.17 -7.73
CA VAL A 277 30.00 47.13 -6.87
C VAL A 277 30.40 45.77 -7.43
N ALA A 278 30.88 44.89 -6.56
CA ALA A 278 31.30 43.55 -6.94
C ALA A 278 30.17 42.80 -7.71
N PRO A 279 30.51 41.94 -8.69
CA PRO A 279 29.51 41.24 -9.52
C PRO A 279 28.43 40.51 -8.71
N PHE A 280 28.80 39.96 -7.56
CA PHE A 280 27.88 39.28 -6.65
C PHE A 280 26.88 40.22 -5.98
N THR A 281 27.31 41.43 -5.61
CA THR A 281 26.43 42.42 -4.98
C THR A 281 25.45 43.01 -6.00
N MET A 282 25.88 43.22 -7.25
CA MET A 282 24.97 43.59 -8.34
C MET A 282 23.94 42.47 -8.59
N TYR A 283 24.38 41.21 -8.63
CA TYR A 283 23.48 40.06 -8.74
C TYR A 283 22.48 39.99 -7.58
N SER A 284 22.90 40.28 -6.34
CA SER A 284 21.99 40.31 -5.18
C SER A 284 20.85 41.32 -5.35
N ASN A 285 21.14 42.50 -5.90
CA ASN A 285 20.12 43.52 -6.17
C ASN A 285 19.15 43.08 -7.29
N CYS A 286 19.66 42.50 -8.37
CA CYS A 286 18.81 41.93 -9.43
C CYS A 286 17.95 40.75 -8.93
N LEU A 287 18.50 39.93 -8.04
CA LEU A 287 17.82 38.81 -7.42
C LEU A 287 16.69 39.29 -6.52
N TYR A 288 16.95 40.34 -5.74
CA TYR A 288 15.95 41.00 -4.91
C TYR A 288 14.79 41.56 -5.76
N PHE A 289 15.09 42.30 -6.83
CA PHE A 289 14.07 42.77 -7.80
C PHE A 289 13.23 41.62 -8.38
N SER A 290 13.90 40.56 -8.81
CA SER A 290 13.24 39.40 -9.42
C SER A 290 12.39 38.62 -8.43
N ALA A 291 12.87 38.47 -7.19
CA ALA A 291 12.15 37.80 -6.11
C ALA A 291 10.85 38.56 -5.80
N MET A 292 10.94 39.88 -5.62
CA MET A 292 9.77 40.73 -5.37
C MET A 292 8.76 40.69 -6.50
N THR A 293 9.23 40.69 -7.75
CA THR A 293 8.37 40.67 -8.94
C THR A 293 7.65 39.34 -9.07
N ILE A 294 8.37 38.23 -8.84
CA ILE A 294 7.81 36.88 -8.94
C ILE A 294 6.81 36.57 -7.84
N THR A 295 6.96 37.16 -6.65
CA THR A 295 6.02 37.01 -5.52
C THR A 295 4.97 38.11 -5.49
N SER A 296 4.96 39.02 -6.47
CA SER A 296 4.05 40.17 -6.53
C SER A 296 4.06 41.08 -5.28
N VAL A 297 5.22 41.20 -4.60
CA VAL A 297 5.38 42.07 -3.42
C VAL A 297 5.63 43.53 -3.83
N GLY A 298 6.61 43.74 -4.71
CA GLY A 298 6.88 45.02 -5.39
C GLY A 298 7.01 46.26 -4.49
N TYR A 299 8.11 46.39 -3.73
CA TYR A 299 8.34 47.57 -2.87
C TYR A 299 8.61 48.87 -3.66
N GLY A 300 9.07 48.77 -4.92
CA GLY A 300 9.27 49.92 -5.80
C GLY A 300 10.53 50.73 -5.50
N ASP A 301 11.59 50.07 -5.04
CA ASP A 301 12.91 50.62 -4.78
C ASP A 301 13.91 50.41 -5.93
N ILE A 302 13.79 49.29 -6.65
CA ILE A 302 14.45 49.07 -7.94
C ILE A 302 13.38 49.12 -9.04
N LEU A 303 13.49 50.13 -9.92
CA LEU A 303 12.57 50.41 -11.02
C LEU A 303 13.34 50.54 -12.34
N ALA A 304 12.62 50.30 -13.44
CA ALA A 304 13.08 50.68 -14.78
C ALA A 304 13.17 52.21 -14.89
N GLU A 305 14.22 52.73 -15.53
CA GLU A 305 14.41 54.17 -15.69
C GLU A 305 13.27 54.77 -16.54
N PRO A 306 12.71 55.93 -16.13
CA PRO A 306 11.82 56.70 -16.98
C PRO A 306 12.48 57.00 -18.33
N PHE A 307 11.74 56.84 -19.43
CA PHE A 307 12.19 57.08 -20.81
C PHE A 307 13.15 56.04 -21.42
N ASN A 308 13.63 55.02 -20.69
CA ASN A 308 14.31 53.87 -21.29
C ASN A 308 13.28 52.81 -21.74
N VAL A 309 12.97 52.80 -23.03
CA VAL A 309 11.98 51.88 -23.61
C VAL A 309 12.40 50.41 -23.48
N THR A 310 13.70 50.11 -23.58
CA THR A 310 14.21 48.74 -23.52
C THR A 310 14.04 48.15 -22.12
N GLU A 311 14.45 48.89 -21.08
CA GLU A 311 14.27 48.48 -19.68
C GLU A 311 12.79 48.28 -19.34
N GLN A 312 11.94 49.21 -19.77
CA GLN A 312 10.51 49.14 -19.53
C GLN A 312 9.86 47.93 -20.20
N LEU A 313 10.26 47.59 -21.43
CA LEU A 313 9.77 46.40 -22.13
C LEU A 313 10.21 45.10 -21.44
N VAL A 314 11.47 45.03 -20.99
CA VAL A 314 11.98 43.85 -20.28
C VAL A 314 11.34 43.72 -18.90
N ALA A 315 11.18 44.81 -18.16
CA ALA A 315 10.46 44.82 -16.89
C ALA A 315 9.00 44.37 -17.07
N CYS A 316 8.29 44.89 -18.09
CA CYS A 316 6.92 44.45 -18.40
C CYS A 316 6.85 42.95 -18.73
N PHE A 317 7.81 42.43 -19.49
CA PHE A 317 7.89 41.02 -19.81
C PHE A 317 8.14 40.16 -18.56
N ILE A 318 9.09 40.57 -17.69
CA ILE A 318 9.37 39.88 -16.43
C ILE A 318 8.12 39.90 -15.54
N MET A 319 7.42 41.02 -15.41
CA MET A 319 6.21 41.13 -14.60
C MET A 319 5.06 40.25 -15.11
N LEU A 320 4.82 40.24 -16.43
CA LEU A 320 3.74 39.45 -17.04
C LEU A 320 3.98 37.94 -16.89
N THR A 321 5.22 37.50 -17.16
CA THR A 321 5.61 36.09 -17.00
C THR A 321 5.63 35.67 -15.53
N SER A 322 6.12 36.53 -14.64
CA SER A 322 6.11 36.34 -13.19
C SER A 322 4.70 36.17 -12.61
N GLY A 323 3.77 37.05 -13.00
CA GLY A 323 2.37 36.97 -12.56
C GLY A 323 1.71 35.64 -12.99
N ALA A 324 2.00 35.17 -14.21
CA ALA A 324 1.51 33.88 -14.68
C ALA A 324 2.11 32.69 -13.90
N LEU A 325 3.42 32.70 -13.63
CA LEU A 325 4.09 31.66 -12.84
C LEU A 325 3.59 31.61 -11.39
N TRP A 326 3.41 32.77 -10.76
CA TRP A 326 2.86 32.87 -9.40
C TRP A 326 1.41 32.36 -9.33
N GLY A 327 0.56 32.76 -10.29
CA GLY A 327 -0.80 32.26 -10.39
C GLY A 327 -0.87 30.75 -10.58
N TYR A 328 0.03 30.18 -11.39
CA TYR A 328 0.13 28.74 -11.58
C TYR A 328 0.56 27.98 -10.31
N LEU A 329 1.50 28.54 -9.53
CA LEU A 329 1.91 27.97 -8.24
C LEU A 329 0.73 27.95 -7.25
N ILE A 330 0.03 29.07 -7.08
CA ILE A 330 -1.14 29.14 -6.19
C ILE A 330 -2.21 28.16 -6.65
N GLY A 331 -2.52 28.11 -7.96
CA GLY A 331 -3.50 27.18 -8.50
C GLY A 331 -3.15 25.72 -8.22
N THR A 332 -1.88 25.33 -8.41
CA THR A 332 -1.43 23.96 -8.13
C THR A 332 -1.45 23.64 -6.64
N PHE A 333 -1.05 24.57 -5.78
CA PHE A 333 -1.13 24.41 -4.34
C PHE A 333 -2.58 24.24 -3.86
N CYS A 334 -3.52 25.05 -4.36
CA CYS A 334 -4.94 24.92 -4.05
C CYS A 334 -5.52 23.57 -4.50
N ASN A 335 -5.17 23.11 -5.71
CA ASN A 335 -5.59 21.80 -6.20
C ASN A 335 -5.02 20.67 -5.35
N LEU A 336 -3.75 20.75 -4.98
CA LEU A 336 -3.10 19.80 -4.09
C LEU A 336 -3.75 19.76 -2.71
N ALA A 337 -4.03 20.92 -2.12
CA ALA A 337 -4.69 21.03 -0.82
C ALA A 337 -6.11 20.44 -0.88
N ALA A 338 -6.83 20.63 -1.98
CA ALA A 338 -8.15 20.05 -2.20
C ALA A 338 -8.12 18.51 -2.37
N GLU A 339 -7.01 17.97 -2.88
CA GLU A 339 -6.83 16.55 -3.20
C GLU A 339 -5.99 15.78 -2.17
N ALA A 340 -5.44 16.43 -1.15
CA ALA A 340 -4.62 15.80 -0.11
C ALA A 340 -5.37 14.72 0.69
N SER A 341 -6.70 14.79 0.76
CA SER A 341 -7.52 13.84 1.52
C SER A 341 -8.82 13.46 0.79
N PRO A 342 -8.75 12.75 -0.36
CA PRO A 342 -9.92 12.45 -1.17
C PRO A 342 -10.88 11.50 -0.44
N GLN A 343 -10.34 10.53 0.31
CA GLN A 343 -11.14 9.63 1.14
C GLN A 343 -11.85 10.36 2.28
N GLU A 344 -11.20 11.35 2.90
CA GLU A 344 -11.82 12.15 3.96
C GLU A 344 -12.94 13.02 3.39
N LYS A 345 -12.78 13.55 2.17
CA LYS A 345 -13.83 14.30 1.47
C LYS A 345 -15.06 13.43 1.18
N ILE A 346 -14.86 12.20 0.69
CA ILE A 346 -15.95 11.23 0.46
C ILE A 346 -16.66 10.93 1.78
N PHE A 347 -15.91 10.61 2.84
CA PHE A 347 -16.45 10.31 4.16
C PHE A 347 -17.25 11.49 4.75
N LYS A 348 -16.72 12.72 4.69
CA LYS A 348 -17.44 13.93 5.11
C LYS A 348 -18.72 14.15 4.29
N GLY A 349 -18.70 13.83 2.99
CA GLY A 349 -19.87 13.84 2.13
C GLY A 349 -20.96 12.84 2.55
N GLU A 350 -20.58 11.60 2.87
CA GLU A 350 -21.48 10.58 3.40
C GLU A 350 -22.06 10.99 4.76
N LEU A 351 -21.23 11.50 5.66
CA LEU A 351 -21.66 11.97 6.98
C LEU A 351 -22.63 13.16 6.86
N THR A 352 -22.40 14.06 5.92
CA THR A 352 -23.31 15.19 5.64
C THR A 352 -24.65 14.70 5.11
N SER A 353 -24.63 13.71 4.21
CA SER A 353 -25.85 13.07 3.67
C SER A 353 -26.64 12.36 4.77
N LEU A 354 -25.95 11.64 5.67
CA LEU A 354 -26.55 11.00 6.84
C LEU A 354 -27.18 12.04 7.78
N ASN A 355 -26.49 13.15 8.06
CA ASN A 355 -27.04 14.24 8.88
C ASN A 355 -28.31 14.85 8.26
N SER A 356 -28.31 15.07 6.94
CA SER A 356 -29.50 15.55 6.23
C SER A 356 -30.66 14.55 6.34
N PHE A 357 -30.39 13.25 6.17
CA PHE A 357 -31.37 12.18 6.33
C PHE A 357 -31.96 12.13 7.75
N MET A 358 -31.11 12.21 8.77
CA MET A 358 -31.54 12.18 10.17
C MET A 358 -32.39 13.41 10.54
N SER A 359 -32.03 14.58 10.00
CA SER A 359 -32.79 15.82 10.19
C SER A 359 -34.15 15.78 9.52
N LYS A 360 -34.23 15.32 8.25
CA LYS A 360 -35.48 15.25 7.49
C LYS A 360 -36.50 14.28 8.11
N ASN A 361 -36.02 13.18 8.70
CA ASN A 361 -36.88 12.16 9.30
C ASN A 361 -37.06 12.34 10.82
N HIS A 362 -36.61 13.45 11.39
CA HIS A 362 -36.74 13.76 12.82
C HIS A 362 -36.28 12.61 13.75
N ILE A 363 -35.13 12.03 13.46
CA ILE A 363 -34.59 10.90 14.24
C ILE A 363 -34.21 11.35 15.66
N ARG A 364 -34.54 10.54 16.68
CA ARG A 364 -34.21 10.82 18.09
C ARG A 364 -32.70 11.04 18.29
N PRO A 365 -32.27 12.00 19.14
CA PRO A 365 -30.85 12.35 19.32
C PRO A 365 -29.93 11.16 19.64
N GLU A 366 -30.40 10.23 20.47
CA GLU A 366 -29.66 9.02 20.85
C GLU A 366 -29.32 8.14 19.65
N LEU A 367 -30.29 7.93 18.74
CA LEU A 367 -30.05 7.15 17.52
C LEU A 367 -29.14 7.90 16.55
N GLN A 368 -29.22 9.24 16.52
CA GLN A 368 -28.32 10.03 15.68
C GLN A 368 -26.84 9.85 16.08
N PHE A 369 -26.55 9.86 17.39
CA PHE A 369 -25.19 9.62 17.88
C PHE A 369 -24.68 8.24 17.43
N ARG A 370 -25.46 7.19 17.67
CA ARG A 370 -25.11 5.81 17.30
C ARG A 370 -24.89 5.63 15.79
N LEU A 371 -25.69 6.28 14.96
CA LEU A 371 -25.55 6.23 13.50
C LEU A 371 -24.26 6.90 13.03
N ARG A 372 -23.89 8.05 13.61
CA ARG A 372 -22.61 8.72 13.31
C ARG A 372 -21.44 7.86 13.74
N GLU A 373 -21.46 7.37 14.98
CA GLU A 373 -20.41 6.48 15.53
C GLU A 373 -20.19 5.24 14.65
N TYR A 374 -21.27 4.58 14.23
CA TYR A 374 -21.20 3.47 13.29
C TYR A 374 -20.53 3.84 11.96
N LEU A 375 -20.85 5.01 11.39
CA LEU A 375 -20.23 5.46 10.14
C LEU A 375 -18.73 5.74 10.32
N PHE A 376 -18.33 6.35 11.45
CA PHE A 376 -16.91 6.56 11.80
C PHE A 376 -16.14 5.24 11.85
N GLU A 377 -16.69 4.23 12.51
CA GLU A 377 -16.07 2.90 12.60
C GLU A 377 -16.04 2.18 11.24
N LYS A 378 -17.09 2.36 10.42
CA LYS A 378 -17.17 1.82 9.05
C LYS A 378 -16.08 2.38 8.12
N ARG A 379 -15.48 3.54 8.43
CA ARG A 379 -14.35 4.10 7.66
C ARG A 379 -13.22 3.08 7.49
N SER A 380 -12.87 2.36 8.56
CA SER A 380 -11.80 1.33 8.54
C SER A 380 -12.12 0.14 7.61
N VAL A 381 -13.40 -0.12 7.37
CA VAL A 381 -13.88 -1.22 6.52
C VAL A 381 -13.90 -0.83 5.04
N ASN A 382 -14.13 0.45 4.73
CA ASN A 382 -14.14 0.94 3.35
C ASN A 382 -12.77 0.73 2.65
N ASP A 383 -11.68 0.71 3.42
CA ASP A 383 -10.34 0.37 2.93
C ASP A 383 -10.26 -1.04 2.34
N SER A 384 -11.06 -1.99 2.83
CA SER A 384 -11.14 -3.35 2.25
C SER A 384 -11.72 -3.36 0.84
N GLU A 385 -12.73 -2.54 0.57
CA GLU A 385 -13.34 -2.45 -0.75
C GLU A 385 -12.41 -1.76 -1.75
N VAL A 386 -11.69 -0.73 -1.29
CA VAL A 386 -10.62 -0.09 -2.09
C VAL A 386 -9.52 -1.10 -2.41
N ARG A 387 -9.07 -1.90 -1.44
CA ARG A 387 -8.09 -2.98 -1.67
C ARG A 387 -8.58 -3.97 -2.73
N LYS A 388 -9.84 -4.40 -2.69
CA LYS A 388 -10.42 -5.31 -3.68
C LYS A 388 -10.39 -4.73 -5.10
N ARG A 389 -10.71 -3.44 -5.25
CA ARG A 389 -10.60 -2.72 -6.54
C ARG A 389 -9.15 -2.58 -7.02
N LEU A 390 -8.19 -2.41 -6.13
CA LEU A 390 -6.77 -2.36 -6.50
C LEU A 390 -6.27 -3.75 -6.94
N LEU A 391 -6.62 -4.80 -6.20
CA LEU A 391 -6.28 -6.18 -6.53
C LEU A 391 -6.87 -6.61 -7.87
N SER A 392 -8.04 -6.11 -8.27
CA SER A 392 -8.64 -6.46 -9.57
C SER A 392 -7.80 -5.98 -10.77
N ARG A 393 -7.01 -4.92 -10.62
CA ARG A 393 -6.17 -4.32 -11.69
C ARG A 393 -4.79 -4.95 -11.82
N LEU A 394 -4.37 -5.79 -10.88
CA LEU A 394 -3.07 -6.46 -10.92
C LEU A 394 -3.05 -7.64 -11.91
N SER A 395 -1.86 -8.09 -12.31
CA SER A 395 -1.72 -9.33 -13.09
C SER A 395 -2.03 -10.57 -12.21
N PRO A 396 -2.50 -11.70 -12.78
CA PRO A 396 -2.87 -12.88 -11.99
C PRO A 396 -1.76 -13.42 -11.08
N SER A 397 -0.49 -13.35 -11.51
CA SER A 397 0.65 -13.79 -10.69
C SER A 397 0.90 -12.87 -9.50
N MET A 398 0.84 -11.55 -9.69
CA MET A 398 1.01 -10.59 -8.61
C MET A 398 -0.17 -10.65 -7.62
N LYS A 399 -1.39 -10.88 -8.12
CA LYS A 399 -2.56 -11.13 -7.26
C LYS A 399 -2.32 -12.31 -6.34
N LEU A 400 -1.78 -13.41 -6.86
CA LEU A 400 -1.52 -14.61 -6.06
C LEU A 400 -0.61 -14.29 -4.87
N GLU A 401 0.54 -13.66 -5.13
CA GLU A 401 1.51 -13.33 -4.08
C GLU A 401 0.92 -12.43 -3.00
N VAL A 402 0.19 -11.39 -3.40
CA VAL A 402 -0.40 -10.42 -2.46
C VAL A 402 -1.57 -11.02 -1.69
N VAL A 403 -2.50 -11.69 -2.35
CA VAL A 403 -3.65 -12.34 -1.71
C VAL A 403 -3.16 -13.39 -0.73
N TRP A 404 -2.17 -14.20 -1.11
CA TRP A 404 -1.59 -15.20 -0.23
C TRP A 404 -1.01 -14.57 1.03
N ALA A 405 -0.21 -13.51 0.89
CA ALA A 405 0.38 -12.81 2.02
C ALA A 405 -0.67 -12.24 3.00
N ILE A 406 -1.82 -11.79 2.48
CA ILE A 406 -2.90 -11.21 3.30
C ILE A 406 -3.78 -12.30 3.95
N HIS A 407 -4.11 -13.35 3.21
CA HIS A 407 -5.16 -14.29 3.59
C HIS A 407 -4.66 -15.62 4.17
N ALA A 408 -3.36 -15.93 4.11
CA ALA A 408 -2.82 -17.22 4.59
C ALA A 408 -3.30 -17.59 6.01
N ARG A 409 -3.32 -16.62 6.94
CA ARG A 409 -3.59 -16.89 8.36
C ARG A 409 -4.97 -17.51 8.65
N TRP A 410 -6.03 -16.99 8.04
CA TRP A 410 -7.39 -17.49 8.31
C TRP A 410 -7.70 -18.77 7.52
N VAL A 411 -7.08 -18.94 6.34
CA VAL A 411 -7.22 -20.15 5.51
C VAL A 411 -6.81 -21.38 6.31
N HIS A 412 -5.71 -21.31 7.08
CA HIS A 412 -5.28 -22.40 7.95
C HIS A 412 -6.22 -22.71 9.12
N MET A 413 -7.04 -21.74 9.55
CA MET A 413 -7.97 -21.93 10.68
C MET A 413 -9.25 -22.67 10.27
N VAL A 414 -9.49 -22.81 8.96
CA VAL A 414 -10.67 -23.48 8.41
C VAL A 414 -10.32 -24.93 8.12
N TRP A 415 -11.03 -25.87 8.76
CA TRP A 415 -10.67 -27.31 8.71
C TRP A 415 -10.58 -27.88 7.31
N TYR A 416 -11.43 -27.45 6.36
CA TYR A 416 -11.38 -27.93 4.98
C TYR A 416 -10.29 -27.26 4.14
N LEU A 417 -9.80 -26.07 4.51
CA LEU A 417 -8.74 -25.36 3.79
C LEU A 417 -7.35 -25.51 4.45
N SER A 418 -7.27 -26.29 5.52
CA SER A 418 -6.05 -26.43 6.32
C SER A 418 -4.91 -27.16 5.61
N ASP A 419 -5.22 -28.06 4.66
CA ASP A 419 -4.22 -28.81 3.89
C ASP A 419 -3.71 -28.02 2.68
N MET A 420 -2.55 -27.38 2.87
CA MET A 420 -1.94 -26.50 1.86
C MET A 420 -1.44 -27.21 0.61
N ASN A 421 -1.17 -28.51 0.69
CA ASN A 421 -0.75 -29.28 -0.48
C ASN A 421 -1.94 -29.61 -1.38
N ALA A 422 -3.15 -29.63 -0.81
CA ALA A 422 -4.39 -29.90 -1.52
C ALA A 422 -5.05 -28.63 -2.08
N VAL A 423 -4.79 -27.45 -1.50
CA VAL A 423 -5.45 -26.19 -1.88
C VAL A 423 -4.68 -25.48 -3.02
N PRO A 424 -5.30 -25.28 -4.19
CA PRO A 424 -4.71 -24.50 -5.27
C PRO A 424 -4.57 -23.03 -4.90
N GLY A 425 -3.46 -22.41 -5.27
CA GLY A 425 -3.29 -20.96 -5.09
C GLY A 425 -4.39 -20.12 -5.75
N ARG A 426 -4.93 -20.58 -6.88
CA ARG A 426 -6.05 -19.92 -7.59
C ARG A 426 -7.32 -19.87 -6.75
N LEU A 427 -7.67 -20.96 -6.07
CA LEU A 427 -8.83 -21.00 -5.17
C LEU A 427 -8.72 -19.94 -4.06
N ILE A 428 -7.53 -19.71 -3.51
CA ILE A 428 -7.33 -18.68 -2.48
C ILE A 428 -7.48 -17.26 -3.04
N ILE A 429 -7.08 -17.02 -4.29
CA ILE A 429 -7.37 -15.75 -4.98
C ILE A 429 -8.86 -15.56 -5.10
N ASP A 430 -9.57 -16.55 -5.64
CA ASP A 430 -10.98 -16.41 -5.91
C ASP A 430 -11.79 -16.26 -4.61
N LEU A 431 -11.45 -17.02 -3.56
CA LEU A 431 -12.00 -16.84 -2.21
C LEU A 431 -11.68 -15.45 -1.64
N GLY A 432 -10.43 -14.99 -1.80
CA GLY A 432 -9.99 -13.66 -1.39
C GLY A 432 -10.78 -12.53 -2.05
N MET A 433 -11.11 -12.69 -3.33
CA MET A 433 -11.92 -11.76 -4.10
C MET A 433 -13.42 -11.87 -3.78
N CYS A 434 -13.90 -13.00 -3.26
CA CYS A 434 -15.29 -13.17 -2.81
C CYS A 434 -15.56 -12.64 -1.39
N LEU A 435 -14.51 -12.34 -0.61
CA LEU A 435 -14.67 -11.78 0.74
C LEU A 435 -15.36 -10.41 0.69
N ASN A 436 -16.33 -10.23 1.58
CA ASN A 436 -17.05 -8.98 1.81
C ASN A 436 -16.76 -8.48 3.21
N ALA A 437 -16.45 -7.20 3.36
CA ALA A 437 -16.12 -6.63 4.66
C ALA A 437 -17.37 -6.00 5.30
N LEU A 438 -17.70 -6.42 6.52
CA LEU A 438 -18.84 -5.96 7.30
C LEU A 438 -18.38 -5.46 8.68
N ILE A 439 -19.16 -4.56 9.26
CA ILE A 439 -18.95 -4.08 10.63
C ILE A 439 -20.22 -4.24 11.44
N PHE A 440 -20.08 -4.72 12.66
CA PHE A 440 -21.17 -4.87 13.61
C PHE A 440 -20.92 -4.00 14.85
N PRO A 441 -21.90 -3.20 15.31
CA PRO A 441 -21.80 -2.45 16.55
C PRO A 441 -21.90 -3.37 17.78
N PRO A 442 -21.50 -2.88 18.97
CA PRO A 442 -21.59 -3.65 20.20
C PRO A 442 -23.04 -4.04 20.51
N ARG A 443 -23.21 -5.22 21.09
CA ARG A 443 -24.49 -5.87 21.45
C ARG A 443 -25.35 -6.31 20.27
N GLU A 444 -24.88 -6.19 19.03
CA GLU A 444 -25.55 -6.76 17.87
C GLU A 444 -25.22 -8.25 17.69
N LEU A 445 -26.18 -9.00 17.16
CA LEU A 445 -26.02 -10.41 16.85
C LEU A 445 -25.62 -10.58 15.38
N CYS A 446 -24.50 -11.25 15.11
CA CYS A 446 -24.15 -11.64 13.76
C CYS A 446 -25.09 -12.76 13.28
N PRO A 447 -25.72 -12.64 12.11
CA PRO A 447 -26.61 -13.67 11.60
C PRO A 447 -25.87 -14.99 11.35
N PRO A 448 -26.52 -16.15 11.57
CA PRO A 448 -26.00 -17.42 11.07
C PRO A 448 -26.03 -17.44 9.52
N GLU A 449 -25.34 -18.39 8.88
CA GLU A 449 -25.24 -18.60 7.40
C GLU A 449 -24.01 -18.00 6.69
N PHE A 450 -23.11 -17.32 7.40
CA PHE A 450 -21.85 -16.81 6.84
C PHE A 450 -20.64 -17.42 7.54
N LEU A 451 -19.57 -17.61 6.77
CA LEU A 451 -18.23 -17.79 7.33
C LEU A 451 -17.71 -16.42 7.73
N TYR A 452 -17.37 -16.23 9.01
CA TYR A 452 -16.88 -14.96 9.54
C TYR A 452 -15.40 -15.06 9.91
N ILE A 453 -14.62 -14.08 9.48
CA ILE A 453 -13.19 -13.94 9.77
C ILE A 453 -12.98 -12.59 10.46
N ILE A 454 -12.52 -12.59 11.71
CA ILE A 454 -12.32 -11.34 12.47
C ILE A 454 -11.08 -10.59 11.98
N GLN A 455 -11.26 -9.34 11.55
CA GLN A 455 -10.18 -8.39 11.29
C GLN A 455 -9.86 -7.50 12.49
N SER A 456 -10.87 -7.12 13.27
CA SER A 456 -10.69 -6.36 14.51
C SER A 456 -11.90 -6.49 15.42
N GLY A 457 -11.71 -6.28 16.72
CA GLY A 457 -12.77 -6.39 17.72
C GLY A 457 -12.88 -7.76 18.37
N LYS A 458 -13.93 -7.93 19.19
CA LYS A 458 -14.19 -9.16 19.96
C LYS A 458 -15.64 -9.58 19.82
N ALA A 459 -15.84 -10.86 19.55
CA ALA A 459 -17.14 -11.51 19.48
C ALA A 459 -17.21 -12.66 20.48
N PHE A 460 -18.39 -12.94 21.00
CA PHE A 460 -18.64 -14.11 21.83
C PHE A 460 -19.44 -15.12 21.04
N TRP A 461 -18.86 -16.31 20.82
CA TRP A 461 -19.48 -17.39 20.04
C TRP A 461 -19.23 -18.74 20.70
N GLY A 462 -20.28 -19.56 20.85
CA GLY A 462 -20.17 -20.92 21.38
C GLY A 462 -19.54 -21.01 22.79
N GLY A 463 -19.75 -20.01 23.64
CA GLY A 463 -19.18 -19.98 24.99
C GLY A 463 -17.73 -19.51 25.06
N LYS A 464 -17.13 -19.11 23.93
CA LYS A 464 -15.74 -18.64 23.84
C LYS A 464 -15.70 -17.22 23.29
N MET A 465 -14.77 -16.41 23.80
CA MET A 465 -14.43 -15.13 23.21
C MET A 465 -13.52 -15.36 22.01
N LYS A 466 -13.92 -14.82 20.85
CA LYS A 466 -13.19 -14.84 19.59
C LYS A 466 -12.61 -13.45 19.34
N GLY A 467 -11.38 -13.40 18.86
CA GLY A 467 -10.64 -12.18 18.62
C GLY A 467 -9.97 -12.16 17.24
N LEU A 468 -8.95 -11.31 17.10
CA LEU A 468 -8.25 -11.11 15.83
C LEU A 468 -7.84 -12.43 15.16
N SER A 469 -8.20 -12.57 13.88
CA SER A 469 -7.92 -13.73 13.02
C SER A 469 -8.62 -15.04 13.41
N ASP A 470 -9.46 -15.04 14.45
CA ASP A 470 -10.34 -16.17 14.67
C ASP A 470 -11.42 -16.24 13.59
N VAL A 471 -11.82 -17.48 13.30
CA VAL A 471 -12.88 -17.81 12.35
C VAL A 471 -14.03 -18.52 13.09
N TRP A 472 -15.26 -18.28 12.66
CA TRP A 472 -16.44 -19.08 13.03
C TRP A 472 -17.41 -19.19 11.84
N GLY A 473 -18.36 -20.13 11.91
CA GLY A 473 -19.23 -20.44 10.76
C GLY A 473 -18.54 -21.31 9.70
N ASP A 474 -17.51 -22.04 10.10
CA ASP A 474 -16.80 -23.03 9.30
C ASP A 474 -17.64 -24.29 9.00
N ASP A 475 -18.82 -24.39 9.59
CA ASP A 475 -19.82 -25.42 9.34
C ASP A 475 -20.88 -25.02 8.31
N VAL A 476 -20.81 -23.80 7.76
CA VAL A 476 -21.72 -23.29 6.73
C VAL A 476 -21.78 -24.18 5.48
N VAL A 477 -20.71 -24.93 5.22
CA VAL A 477 -20.60 -25.91 4.14
C VAL A 477 -21.58 -27.09 4.28
N LEU A 478 -22.04 -27.37 5.50
CA LEU A 478 -22.92 -28.49 5.81
C LEU A 478 -24.39 -28.17 5.47
N PRO A 479 -25.26 -29.18 5.30
CA PRO A 479 -26.70 -28.95 5.16
C PRO A 479 -27.30 -28.18 6.36
N ARG A 480 -28.31 -27.33 6.12
CA ARG A 480 -28.92 -26.46 7.15
C ARG A 480 -29.32 -27.17 8.45
N HIS A 481 -29.76 -28.43 8.38
CA HIS A 481 -30.17 -29.21 9.56
C HIS A 481 -28.99 -29.72 10.42
N LEU A 482 -27.76 -29.69 9.90
CA LEU A 482 -26.52 -30.07 10.59
C LEU A 482 -25.65 -28.88 11.01
N GLN A 483 -26.02 -27.66 10.59
CA GLN A 483 -25.32 -26.42 10.94
C GLN A 483 -25.62 -26.00 12.40
N LEU A 484 -24.63 -25.42 13.06
CA LEU A 484 -24.79 -24.69 14.31
C LEU A 484 -25.45 -23.34 13.99
N GLN A 485 -26.77 -23.25 14.16
CA GLN A 485 -27.52 -22.00 14.05
C GLN A 485 -27.33 -21.11 15.30
N LEU A 486 -26.07 -20.86 15.68
CA LEU A 486 -25.71 -20.05 16.82
C LEU A 486 -25.23 -18.68 16.33
N PRO A 487 -25.99 -17.60 16.58
CA PRO A 487 -25.51 -16.25 16.27
C PRO A 487 -24.27 -15.94 17.13
N ALA A 488 -23.41 -15.02 16.70
CA ALA A 488 -22.33 -14.51 17.55
C ALA A 488 -22.75 -13.17 18.17
N LEU A 489 -22.43 -12.91 19.44
CA LEU A 489 -22.69 -11.61 20.07
C LEU A 489 -21.46 -10.70 19.95
N CYS A 490 -21.65 -9.52 19.39
CA CYS A 490 -20.60 -8.51 19.33
C CYS A 490 -20.41 -7.85 20.70
N VAL A 491 -19.19 -7.88 21.24
CA VAL A 491 -18.87 -7.21 22.52
C VAL A 491 -18.39 -5.78 22.27
N THR A 492 -17.55 -5.62 21.25
CA THR A 492 -17.05 -4.33 20.76
C THR A 492 -17.53 -4.11 19.33
N TYR A 493 -17.20 -2.95 18.75
CA TYR A 493 -17.20 -2.84 17.29
C TYR A 493 -16.37 -3.97 16.69
N LEU A 494 -16.97 -4.69 15.76
CA LEU A 494 -16.44 -5.93 15.21
C LEU A 494 -16.35 -5.79 13.70
N SER A 495 -15.12 -5.71 13.19
CA SER A 495 -14.84 -5.73 11.76
C SER A 495 -14.54 -7.16 11.32
N VAL A 496 -15.31 -7.65 10.36
CA VAL A 496 -15.23 -9.03 9.89
C VAL A 496 -15.25 -9.08 8.37
N LEU A 497 -14.52 -10.05 7.82
CA LEU A 497 -14.74 -10.49 6.45
C LEU A 497 -15.72 -11.67 6.45
N THR A 498 -16.66 -11.64 5.52
CA THR A 498 -17.69 -12.66 5.39
C THR A 498 -17.66 -13.29 4.00
N ILE A 499 -17.97 -14.59 3.96
CA ILE A 499 -18.29 -15.32 2.74
C ILE A 499 -19.62 -16.02 2.95
N GLU A 500 -20.54 -15.85 2.01
CA GLU A 500 -21.82 -16.57 2.00
C GLU A 500 -21.62 -18.05 1.66
N SER A 501 -22.43 -18.92 2.27
CA SER A 501 -22.41 -20.37 1.99
C SER A 501 -22.42 -20.72 0.50
N THR A 502 -23.28 -20.05 -0.26
CA THR A 502 -23.55 -20.33 -1.68
C THR A 502 -22.35 -19.94 -2.53
N ALA A 503 -21.80 -18.75 -2.30
CA ALA A 503 -20.60 -18.24 -2.95
C ALA A 503 -19.38 -19.12 -2.65
N LEU A 504 -19.19 -19.54 -1.39
CA LEU A 504 -18.11 -20.43 -0.98
C LEU A 504 -18.15 -21.77 -1.72
N LEU A 505 -19.33 -22.41 -1.75
CA LEU A 505 -19.50 -23.70 -2.43
C LEU A 505 -19.35 -23.55 -3.95
N HIS A 506 -19.88 -22.48 -4.53
CA HIS A 506 -19.74 -22.18 -5.95
C HIS A 506 -18.27 -22.01 -6.34
N GLU A 507 -17.46 -21.36 -5.50
CA GLU A 507 -16.05 -21.16 -5.79
C GLU A 507 -15.26 -22.47 -5.67
N ILE A 508 -15.53 -23.27 -4.64
CA ILE A 508 -14.94 -24.61 -4.50
C ILE A 508 -15.30 -25.51 -5.69
N ASP A 509 -16.52 -25.38 -6.22
CA ASP A 509 -16.99 -26.20 -7.34
C ASP A 509 -16.26 -25.92 -8.66
N LYS A 510 -15.66 -24.72 -8.83
CA LYS A 510 -14.84 -24.37 -10.00
C LYS A 510 -13.48 -25.07 -10.02
N HIS A 511 -13.01 -25.56 -8.86
CA HIS A 511 -11.68 -26.16 -8.69
C HIS A 511 -11.79 -27.67 -8.44
N PRO A 512 -11.88 -28.51 -9.49
CA PRO A 512 -12.16 -29.95 -9.36
C PRO A 512 -11.07 -30.73 -8.61
N GLU A 513 -9.82 -30.28 -8.72
CA GLU A 513 -8.64 -30.78 -8.01
C GLU A 513 -8.82 -30.78 -6.48
N PHE A 514 -9.37 -29.71 -5.92
CA PHE A 514 -9.64 -29.60 -4.49
C PHE A 514 -10.98 -30.22 -4.10
N LYS A 515 -11.96 -30.21 -5.00
CA LYS A 515 -13.33 -30.70 -4.76
C LYS A 515 -13.39 -32.15 -4.26
N ALA A 516 -12.54 -33.04 -4.76
CA ALA A 516 -12.48 -34.43 -4.31
C ALA A 516 -12.04 -34.53 -2.84
N HIS A 517 -10.97 -33.82 -2.47
CA HIS A 517 -10.48 -33.75 -1.10
C HIS A 517 -11.53 -33.11 -0.17
N PHE A 518 -12.12 -31.99 -0.61
CA PHE A 518 -13.18 -31.30 0.10
C PHE A 518 -14.40 -32.19 0.39
N ARG A 519 -14.84 -32.99 -0.59
CA ARG A 519 -15.97 -33.93 -0.43
C ARG A 519 -15.73 -34.94 0.68
N VAL A 520 -14.54 -35.55 0.72
CA VAL A 520 -14.19 -36.53 1.76
C VAL A 520 -14.21 -35.87 3.14
N SER A 521 -13.58 -34.70 3.28
CA SER A 521 -13.56 -33.95 4.54
C SER A 521 -14.97 -33.49 4.95
N LYS A 522 -15.79 -33.03 4.00
CA LYS A 522 -17.20 -32.66 4.22
C LYS A 522 -18.03 -33.84 4.73
N ILE A 523 -17.91 -35.02 4.13
CA ILE A 523 -18.65 -36.22 4.57
C ILE A 523 -18.25 -36.63 5.98
N LYS A 524 -16.95 -36.64 6.31
CA LYS A 524 -16.47 -36.94 7.67
C LYS A 524 -17.12 -36.01 8.71
N TRP A 525 -17.18 -34.72 8.42
CA TRP A 525 -17.82 -33.74 9.30
C TRP A 525 -19.35 -33.86 9.34
N MET A 526 -20.00 -34.16 8.22
CA MET A 526 -21.44 -34.46 8.18
C MET A 526 -21.79 -35.63 9.10
N ILE A 527 -21.04 -36.74 9.05
CA ILE A 527 -21.26 -37.92 9.90
C ILE A 527 -21.09 -37.55 11.37
N ARG A 528 -20.01 -36.84 11.71
CA ARG A 528 -19.75 -36.40 13.10
C ARG A 528 -20.89 -35.53 13.64
N ARG A 529 -21.40 -34.60 12.82
CA ARG A 529 -22.52 -33.73 13.18
C ARG A 529 -23.85 -34.47 13.27
N ALA A 530 -24.13 -35.37 12.34
CA ALA A 530 -25.32 -36.22 12.36
C ALA A 530 -25.36 -37.10 13.61
N PHE A 531 -24.21 -37.69 13.98
CA PHE A 531 -24.10 -38.48 15.21
C PHE A 531 -24.36 -37.65 16.47
N LEU A 532 -23.78 -36.44 16.55
CA LEU A 532 -24.04 -35.52 17.66
C LEU A 532 -25.51 -35.10 17.72
N ARG A 533 -26.14 -34.85 16.57
CA ARG A 533 -27.55 -34.48 16.47
C ARG A 533 -28.45 -35.62 16.94
N GLU A 534 -28.17 -36.85 16.51
CA GLU A 534 -28.93 -38.03 16.94
C GLU A 534 -28.72 -38.34 18.43
N ALA A 535 -27.51 -38.14 18.97
CA ALA A 535 -27.25 -38.26 20.39
C ALA A 535 -28.01 -37.22 21.22
N GLU A 536 -28.09 -35.98 20.72
CA GLU A 536 -28.87 -34.89 21.30
C GLU A 536 -30.37 -35.23 21.32
N THR A 537 -30.91 -35.62 20.16
CA THR A 537 -32.29 -36.11 19.97
C THR A 537 -32.66 -37.17 21.01
N ARG A 538 -31.82 -38.20 21.17
CA ARG A 538 -32.07 -39.30 22.13
C ARG A 538 -31.95 -38.87 23.58
N ALA A 539 -31.04 -37.96 23.90
CA ALA A 539 -30.92 -37.42 25.26
C ALA A 539 -32.20 -36.66 25.65
N PHE A 540 -32.74 -35.85 24.75
CA PHE A 540 -33.99 -35.12 24.97
C PHE A 540 -35.21 -36.04 25.05
N ALA A 541 -35.30 -37.06 24.19
CA ALA A 541 -36.38 -38.06 24.26
C ALA A 541 -36.39 -38.81 25.62
N GLN A 542 -35.23 -38.95 26.25
CA GLN A 542 -35.10 -39.56 27.59
C GLN A 542 -35.30 -38.56 28.74
N GLY A 543 -35.59 -37.29 28.45
CA GLY A 543 -35.73 -36.22 29.43
C GLY A 543 -34.40 -35.73 30.04
N ASN A 544 -33.26 -36.14 29.48
CA ASN A 544 -31.94 -35.77 29.96
C ASN A 544 -31.42 -34.51 29.27
N GLN A 545 -30.68 -33.67 29.99
CA GLN A 545 -29.97 -32.53 29.40
C GLN A 545 -28.72 -33.00 28.64
N PHE A 546 -28.59 -32.60 27.37
CA PHE A 546 -27.40 -32.88 26.58
C PHE A 546 -26.27 -31.90 26.92
N ARG A 547 -25.27 -32.35 27.71
CA ARG A 547 -24.13 -31.52 28.15
C ARG A 547 -23.16 -31.10 27.03
N GLY A 548 -23.26 -31.69 25.83
CA GLY A 548 -22.41 -31.39 24.68
C GLY A 548 -22.94 -30.28 23.75
N ARG A 549 -24.10 -29.68 24.06
CA ARG A 549 -24.71 -28.64 23.22
C ARG A 549 -23.96 -27.32 23.40
N PHE A 550 -23.55 -26.69 22.30
CA PHE A 550 -23.11 -25.30 22.34
C PHE A 550 -24.34 -24.42 22.62
N ARG A 551 -24.35 -23.75 23.78
CA ARG A 551 -25.44 -22.86 24.20
C ARG A 551 -24.98 -21.40 24.14
N PRO A 552 -25.82 -20.47 23.64
CA PRO A 552 -25.52 -19.05 23.74
C PRO A 552 -25.67 -18.62 25.20
N VAL A 553 -24.55 -18.53 25.93
CA VAL A 553 -24.52 -18.20 27.36
C VAL A 553 -25.04 -16.77 27.64
N TYR A 554 -24.94 -15.88 26.65
CA TYR A 554 -25.28 -14.46 26.72
C TYR A 554 -26.76 -14.15 26.45
N ALA A 555 -27.56 -15.14 26.06
CA ALA A 555 -28.97 -14.94 25.74
C ALA A 555 -29.78 -16.12 26.28
N LYS A 556 -30.12 -16.05 27.58
CA LYS A 556 -30.86 -17.12 28.28
C LYS A 556 -32.20 -17.40 27.62
N GLU A 557 -32.96 -16.36 27.27
CA GLU A 557 -34.23 -16.48 26.54
C GLU A 557 -34.05 -17.10 25.16
N LEU A 558 -33.00 -16.73 24.40
CA LEU A 558 -32.70 -17.35 23.11
C LEU A 558 -32.28 -18.81 23.27
N ALA A 559 -31.49 -19.13 24.30
CA ALA A 559 -31.13 -20.51 24.62
C ALA A 559 -32.37 -21.34 24.98
N ASP A 560 -33.29 -20.77 25.77
CA ASP A 560 -34.55 -21.39 26.15
C ASP A 560 -35.50 -21.55 24.95
N MET A 561 -35.56 -20.56 24.04
CA MET A 561 -36.28 -20.65 22.78
C MET A 561 -35.69 -21.71 21.84
N ILE A 562 -34.36 -21.80 21.73
CA ILE A 562 -33.66 -22.82 20.93
C ILE A 562 -33.90 -24.22 21.53
N ASP A 563 -33.91 -24.34 22.85
CA ASP A 563 -34.30 -25.58 23.55
C ASP A 563 -35.79 -25.91 23.31
N ALA A 564 -36.69 -24.93 23.34
CA ALA A 564 -38.13 -25.12 23.10
C ALA A 564 -38.44 -25.46 21.63
N GLN A 565 -37.80 -24.79 20.67
CA GLN A 565 -37.93 -25.05 19.25
C GLN A 565 -37.38 -26.43 18.88
N ALA A 566 -36.25 -26.82 19.48
CA ALA A 566 -35.71 -28.18 19.32
C ALA A 566 -36.69 -29.23 19.86
N ARG A 567 -37.33 -29.01 21.02
CA ARG A 567 -38.37 -29.89 21.55
C ARG A 567 -39.58 -29.99 20.62
N ARG A 568 -40.07 -28.87 20.08
CA ARG A 568 -41.19 -28.86 19.12
C ARG A 568 -40.86 -29.59 17.82
N GLN A 569 -39.65 -29.41 17.28
CA GLN A 569 -39.20 -30.15 16.10
C GLN A 569 -39.12 -31.66 16.37
N MET A 570 -38.70 -32.04 17.59
CA MET A 570 -38.67 -33.42 18.04
C MET A 570 -40.07 -34.03 18.16
N GLU A 571 -41.01 -33.33 18.79
CA GLU A 571 -42.41 -33.75 18.90
C GLU A 571 -43.06 -33.92 17.51
N ALA A 572 -42.73 -33.05 16.56
CA ALA A 572 -43.19 -33.15 15.17
C ALA A 572 -42.55 -34.32 14.39
N LEU A 573 -41.31 -34.70 14.69
CA LEU A 573 -40.64 -35.85 14.09
C LEU A 573 -41.17 -37.17 14.66
N GLU A 574 -41.43 -37.23 15.96
CA GLU A 574 -42.07 -38.39 16.61
C GLU A 574 -43.51 -38.61 16.11
N ALA A 575 -44.25 -37.54 15.83
CA ALA A 575 -45.58 -37.61 15.25
C ALA A 575 -45.60 -38.14 13.79
N ASN A 576 -44.49 -37.98 13.06
CA ASN A 576 -44.38 -38.35 11.64
C ASN A 576 -43.68 -39.70 11.38
N THR A 577 -43.14 -40.35 12.42
CA THR A 577 -42.60 -41.71 12.28
C THR A 577 -43.72 -42.76 12.21
N PRO A 578 -43.86 -43.54 11.11
CA PRO A 578 -44.84 -44.60 11.05
C PRO A 578 -44.52 -45.68 12.08
N VAL A 579 -45.46 -45.90 13.00
CA VAL A 579 -45.38 -46.97 14.00
C VAL A 579 -45.44 -48.31 13.26
N SER A 580 -44.32 -49.05 13.24
CA SER A 580 -44.33 -50.45 12.81
C SER A 580 -45.14 -51.28 13.82
N PRO A 581 -46.15 -52.06 13.40
CA PRO A 581 -46.99 -52.82 14.31
C PRO A 581 -46.22 -54.04 14.82
N GLY A 582 -45.60 -53.92 16.00
CA GLY A 582 -44.89 -55.05 16.61
C GLY A 582 -43.87 -54.68 17.68
N SER A 583 -44.24 -53.90 18.69
CA SER A 583 -43.51 -53.93 19.97
C SER A 583 -44.43 -53.55 21.14
N PRO A 584 -44.35 -54.26 22.28
CA PRO A 584 -45.25 -54.02 23.40
C PRO A 584 -44.98 -52.65 24.06
N GLU A 585 -46.05 -51.87 24.26
CA GLU A 585 -46.00 -50.54 24.89
C GLU A 585 -45.28 -50.57 26.26
N PRO A 586 -44.35 -49.63 26.55
CA PRO A 586 -43.73 -49.52 27.86
C PRO A 586 -44.52 -48.57 28.77
N LYS A 587 -45.83 -48.79 28.94
CA LYS A 587 -46.63 -48.07 29.95
C LYS A 587 -46.53 -48.80 31.30
N THR A 588 -45.49 -48.51 32.08
CA THR A 588 -45.42 -48.74 33.56
C THR A 588 -44.05 -48.43 34.18
N LYS A 589 -42.97 -48.25 33.40
CA LYS A 589 -41.63 -47.99 33.96
C LYS A 589 -41.39 -46.56 34.46
N SER A 590 -42.17 -45.56 34.02
CA SER A 590 -41.95 -44.15 34.39
C SER A 590 -42.42 -43.80 35.81
N ALA A 591 -43.50 -44.42 36.32
CA ALA A 591 -44.03 -44.16 37.66
C ALA A 591 -43.17 -44.78 38.76
N ARG A 592 -42.66 -46.00 38.54
CA ARG A 592 -41.76 -46.69 39.49
C ARG A 592 -40.40 -46.00 39.58
N ARG A 593 -39.89 -45.50 38.45
CA ARG A 593 -38.62 -44.77 38.38
C ARG A 593 -38.71 -43.37 38.99
N ARG A 594 -39.85 -42.66 38.86
CA ARG A 594 -40.11 -41.40 39.59
C ARG A 594 -40.19 -41.60 41.10
N LYS A 595 -40.87 -42.66 41.57
CA LYS A 595 -40.89 -43.00 43.01
C LYS A 595 -39.52 -43.41 43.55
N GLN A 596 -38.71 -44.13 42.76
CA GLN A 596 -37.34 -44.47 43.14
C GLN A 596 -36.43 -43.24 43.17
N LEU A 597 -36.48 -42.37 42.15
CA LEU A 597 -35.71 -41.13 42.11
C LEU A 597 -36.07 -40.19 43.27
N HIS A 598 -37.34 -40.07 43.63
CA HIS A 598 -37.75 -39.20 44.74
C HIS A 598 -37.39 -39.79 46.12
N ALA A 599 -37.43 -41.12 46.26
CA ALA A 599 -36.95 -41.82 47.45
C ALA A 599 -35.41 -41.75 47.59
N GLU A 600 -34.70 -41.76 46.47
CA GLU A 600 -33.24 -41.66 46.42
C GLU A 600 -32.76 -40.22 46.66
N GLU A 601 -33.49 -39.22 46.16
CA GLU A 601 -33.26 -37.80 46.46
C GLU A 601 -33.54 -37.46 47.93
N LYS A 602 -34.56 -38.11 48.53
CA LYS A 602 -34.82 -38.00 49.97
C LYS A 602 -33.73 -38.66 50.81
N ARG A 603 -33.24 -39.84 50.38
CA ARG A 603 -32.09 -40.51 51.00
C ARG A 603 -30.80 -39.71 50.88
N ILE A 604 -30.54 -39.08 49.74
CA ILE A 604 -29.36 -38.23 49.54
C ILE A 604 -29.42 -37.01 50.47
N LYS A 605 -30.58 -36.37 50.62
CA LYS A 605 -30.76 -35.26 51.58
C LYS A 605 -30.66 -35.69 53.04
N GLU A 606 -31.14 -36.88 53.38
CA GLU A 606 -30.97 -37.47 54.73
C GLU A 606 -29.51 -37.87 55.00
N VAL A 607 -28.79 -38.33 53.97
CA VAL A 607 -27.35 -38.66 54.04
C VAL A 607 -26.49 -37.39 54.09
N GLU A 608 -26.83 -36.33 53.37
CA GLU A 608 -26.18 -35.02 53.46
C GLU A 608 -26.42 -34.38 54.83
N ALA A 609 -27.62 -34.52 55.40
CA ALA A 609 -27.93 -34.07 56.76
C ALA A 609 -27.21 -34.89 57.84
N ALA A 610 -27.06 -36.21 57.64
CA ALA A 610 -26.32 -37.08 58.56
C ALA A 610 -24.78 -36.92 58.43
N SER A 611 -24.29 -36.61 57.22
CA SER A 611 -22.88 -36.35 56.89
C SER A 611 -22.34 -35.06 57.51
N ALA A 612 -23.21 -34.15 57.94
CA ALA A 612 -22.79 -32.94 58.65
C ALA A 612 -22.29 -33.21 60.09
N THR A 613 -22.50 -34.43 60.63
CA THR A 613 -22.37 -34.68 62.08
C THR A 613 -21.33 -35.72 62.52
N ARG A 614 -20.62 -36.45 61.64
CA ARG A 614 -19.53 -37.36 62.08
C ARG A 614 -18.47 -37.59 60.99
N GLY A 615 -17.21 -37.47 61.39
CA GLY A 615 -16.00 -37.44 60.55
C GLY A 615 -15.77 -38.67 59.66
N MET A 616 -15.06 -38.42 58.56
CA MET A 616 -15.10 -39.16 57.28
C MET A 616 -14.03 -40.24 57.11
N GLU A 617 -13.15 -40.49 58.09
CA GLU A 617 -11.92 -41.25 57.83
C GLU A 617 -11.98 -42.76 58.13
N LEU A 618 -12.95 -43.26 58.91
CA LEU A 618 -12.93 -44.67 59.36
C LEU A 618 -13.68 -45.67 58.46
N ARG A 619 -14.51 -45.24 57.49
CA ARG A 619 -15.31 -46.16 56.63
C ARG A 619 -14.71 -46.44 55.25
N VAL A 620 -13.65 -45.72 54.86
CA VAL A 620 -13.06 -45.84 53.52
C VAL A 620 -12.17 -47.08 53.39
N GLU A 621 -11.59 -47.56 54.48
CA GLU A 621 -10.73 -48.76 54.45
C GLU A 621 -11.54 -50.07 54.44
N GLU A 622 -12.62 -50.18 55.23
CA GLU A 622 -13.47 -51.41 55.22
C GLU A 622 -14.19 -51.64 53.88
N MET A 623 -14.52 -50.56 53.14
CA MET A 623 -15.15 -50.68 51.81
C MET A 623 -14.19 -51.10 50.70
N LYS A 624 -12.88 -50.87 50.86
CA LYS A 624 -11.88 -51.25 49.85
C LYS A 624 -11.62 -52.76 49.84
N GLU A 625 -11.63 -53.42 51.00
CA GLU A 625 -11.38 -54.86 51.07
C GLU A 625 -12.56 -55.71 50.58
N ALA A 626 -13.81 -55.27 50.82
CA ALA A 626 -15.00 -56.01 50.40
C ALA A 626 -15.28 -55.94 48.88
N ALA A 627 -14.76 -54.92 48.18
CA ALA A 627 -14.99 -54.71 46.75
C ALA A 627 -14.06 -55.53 45.83
N PHE A 628 -12.89 -55.95 46.34
CA PHE A 628 -11.84 -56.54 45.50
C PHE A 628 -12.12 -57.98 45.06
N THR A 629 -12.90 -58.75 45.84
CA THR A 629 -13.11 -60.19 45.59
C THR A 629 -14.35 -60.52 44.74
N ARG A 630 -15.36 -59.63 44.67
CA ARG A 630 -16.57 -59.84 43.84
C ARG A 630 -16.50 -59.21 42.44
N GLY A 631 -15.54 -58.32 42.17
CA GLY A 631 -15.49 -57.58 40.91
C GLY A 631 -14.93 -58.35 39.71
N ALA A 632 -14.03 -59.32 39.92
CA ALA A 632 -13.25 -59.89 38.81
C ALA A 632 -14.06 -60.80 37.87
N THR A 633 -15.06 -61.53 38.37
CA THR A 633 -15.86 -62.47 37.57
C THR A 633 -17.04 -61.82 36.86
N ASP A 634 -17.65 -60.79 37.45
CA ASP A 634 -18.77 -60.05 36.83
C ASP A 634 -18.30 -59.07 35.74
N ILE A 635 -17.09 -58.51 35.84
CA ILE A 635 -16.57 -57.56 34.85
C ILE A 635 -16.27 -58.25 33.50
N ALA A 636 -15.79 -59.50 33.52
CA ALA A 636 -15.50 -60.26 32.30
C ALA A 636 -16.79 -60.66 31.54
N ALA A 637 -17.84 -61.04 32.27
CA ALA A 637 -19.15 -61.34 31.68
C ALA A 637 -19.87 -60.07 31.18
N LEU A 638 -19.79 -58.96 31.92
CA LEU A 638 -20.32 -57.66 31.48
C LEU A 638 -19.53 -57.05 30.32
N SER A 639 -18.24 -57.31 30.19
CA SER A 639 -17.44 -56.85 29.06
C SER A 639 -17.78 -57.63 27.78
N ALA A 640 -17.94 -58.96 27.87
CA ALA A 640 -18.32 -59.78 26.71
C ALA A 640 -19.72 -59.41 26.18
N ALA A 641 -20.72 -59.32 27.06
CA ALA A 641 -22.08 -58.92 26.68
C ALA A 641 -22.14 -57.46 26.16
N ARG A 642 -21.26 -56.56 26.65
CA ARG A 642 -21.13 -55.20 26.13
C ARG A 642 -20.43 -55.15 24.78
N PHE A 643 -19.46 -56.02 24.52
CA PHE A 643 -18.80 -56.15 23.22
C PHE A 643 -19.77 -56.68 22.17
N ASP A 644 -20.56 -57.72 22.47
CA ASP A 644 -21.60 -58.23 21.57
C ASP A 644 -22.71 -57.20 21.31
N ALA A 645 -23.09 -56.42 22.34
CA ALA A 645 -24.01 -55.29 22.19
C ALA A 645 -23.40 -54.10 21.42
N LEU A 646 -22.08 -53.95 21.42
CA LEU A 646 -21.37 -52.94 20.63
C LEU A 646 -21.25 -53.37 19.18
N GLU A 647 -20.94 -54.64 18.94
CA GLU A 647 -20.76 -55.25 17.62
C GLU A 647 -22.08 -55.33 16.85
N SER A 648 -23.17 -55.70 17.54
CA SER A 648 -24.53 -55.62 16.96
C SER A 648 -24.97 -54.19 16.64
N LYS A 649 -24.55 -53.19 17.44
CA LYS A 649 -24.77 -51.77 17.12
C LYS A 649 -23.87 -51.29 15.99
N LEU A 650 -22.65 -51.81 15.89
CA LEU A 650 -21.70 -51.50 14.83
C LEU A 650 -22.21 -52.01 13.49
N GLN A 651 -22.71 -53.25 13.44
CA GLN A 651 -23.33 -53.84 12.25
C GLN A 651 -24.56 -53.05 11.79
N ARG A 652 -25.33 -52.49 12.73
CA ARG A 652 -26.49 -51.63 12.42
C ARG A 652 -26.11 -50.23 11.93
N ILE A 653 -24.99 -49.69 12.42
CA ILE A 653 -24.43 -48.42 11.92
C ILE A 653 -23.79 -48.64 10.55
N GLU A 654 -23.08 -49.75 10.33
CA GLU A 654 -22.55 -50.16 9.03
C GLU A 654 -23.69 -50.36 8.02
N SER A 655 -24.85 -50.90 8.41
CA SER A 655 -26.01 -51.05 7.52
C SER A 655 -26.65 -49.71 7.15
N LEU A 656 -26.87 -48.81 8.10
CA LEU A 656 -27.42 -47.46 7.85
C LEU A 656 -26.47 -46.60 7.02
N ALA A 657 -25.16 -46.76 7.25
CA ALA A 657 -24.15 -46.04 6.51
C ALA A 657 -23.99 -46.57 5.06
N ASN A 658 -24.22 -47.87 4.83
CA ASN A 658 -24.31 -48.45 3.48
C ASN A 658 -25.56 -47.96 2.74
N GLU A 659 -26.71 -47.87 3.41
CA GLU A 659 -27.95 -47.34 2.83
C GLU A 659 -27.79 -45.86 2.41
N TYR A 660 -27.09 -45.06 3.22
CA TYR A 660 -26.73 -43.68 2.89
C TYR A 660 -25.71 -43.56 1.74
N LEU A 661 -24.74 -44.47 1.66
CA LEU A 661 -23.75 -44.51 0.57
C LEU A 661 -24.37 -44.95 -0.77
N GLU A 662 -25.41 -45.80 -0.73
CA GLU A 662 -26.20 -46.18 -1.91
C GLU A 662 -27.08 -45.04 -2.41
N LEU A 663 -27.73 -44.30 -1.51
CA LEU A 663 -28.44 -43.06 -1.84
C LEU A 663 -27.52 -41.98 -2.45
N CYS A 664 -26.21 -42.05 -2.18
CA CYS A 664 -25.20 -41.13 -2.71
C CYS A 664 -24.41 -41.66 -3.92
N GLY A 665 -24.67 -42.89 -4.40
CA GLY A 665 -24.10 -43.43 -5.64
C GLY A 665 -22.58 -43.74 -5.63
N MET A 666 -21.99 -44.07 -4.48
CA MET A 666 -20.54 -44.36 -4.37
C MET A 666 -20.24 -45.83 -4.06
N HIS A 667 -19.86 -46.61 -5.09
CA HIS A 667 -19.55 -48.04 -4.95
C HIS A 667 -18.08 -48.32 -4.56
N ASP A 668 -17.12 -47.52 -5.01
CA ASP A 668 -15.67 -47.82 -4.86
C ASP A 668 -15.07 -47.51 -3.48
N SER A 669 -15.72 -46.68 -2.66
CA SER A 669 -15.16 -46.24 -1.36
C SER A 669 -15.59 -47.11 -0.16
N ARG A 670 -16.36 -48.17 -0.39
CA ARG A 670 -16.98 -49.00 0.67
C ARG A 670 -15.96 -49.65 1.62
N ALA A 671 -14.81 -50.07 1.11
CA ALA A 671 -13.79 -50.76 1.92
C ALA A 671 -13.00 -49.82 2.85
N GLN A 672 -12.55 -48.65 2.35
CA GLN A 672 -11.92 -47.61 3.17
C GLN A 672 -12.88 -47.05 4.22
N PHE A 673 -14.17 -46.97 3.88
CA PHE A 673 -15.23 -46.52 4.77
C PHE A 673 -15.45 -47.48 5.95
N ARG A 674 -15.53 -48.80 5.72
CA ARG A 674 -15.61 -49.82 6.80
C ARG A 674 -14.40 -49.76 7.73
N ALA A 675 -13.20 -49.65 7.17
CA ALA A 675 -11.97 -49.56 7.95
C ALA A 675 -11.95 -48.30 8.83
N THR A 676 -12.39 -47.16 8.30
CA THR A 676 -12.39 -45.89 9.03
C THR A 676 -13.43 -45.88 10.16
N ILE A 677 -14.64 -46.40 9.94
CA ILE A 677 -15.66 -46.51 10.99
C ILE A 677 -15.20 -47.45 12.10
N ARG A 678 -14.66 -48.63 11.76
CA ARG A 678 -14.13 -49.57 12.76
C ARG A 678 -12.99 -48.96 13.58
N ILE A 679 -12.05 -48.27 12.92
CA ILE A 679 -10.94 -47.62 13.61
C ILE A 679 -11.43 -46.49 14.52
N HIS A 680 -12.36 -45.65 14.07
CA HIS A 680 -12.89 -44.54 14.88
C HIS A 680 -13.68 -45.03 16.09
N VAL A 681 -14.53 -46.05 15.93
CA VAL A 681 -15.31 -46.61 17.04
C VAL A 681 -14.41 -47.35 18.03
N LEU A 682 -13.39 -48.08 17.56
CA LEU A 682 -12.40 -48.73 18.42
C LEU A 682 -11.53 -47.69 19.17
N LEU A 683 -11.16 -46.59 18.53
CA LEU A 683 -10.44 -45.48 19.17
C LEU A 683 -11.31 -44.75 20.20
N GLU A 684 -12.61 -44.53 19.93
CA GLU A 684 -13.55 -43.94 20.89
C GLU A 684 -13.85 -44.88 22.08
N ALA A 685 -13.94 -46.18 21.83
CA ALA A 685 -14.07 -47.19 22.87
C ALA A 685 -12.84 -47.19 23.79
N ARG A 686 -11.63 -47.14 23.22
CA ARG A 686 -10.36 -47.10 23.96
C ARG A 686 -10.12 -45.75 24.65
N ALA A 687 -10.62 -44.63 24.10
CA ALA A 687 -10.52 -43.30 24.69
C ALA A 687 -11.46 -43.11 25.91
N ARG A 688 -12.49 -43.95 26.07
CA ARG A 688 -13.34 -43.96 27.27
C ARG A 688 -12.66 -44.59 28.48
N GLU A 689 -11.63 -45.42 28.29
CA GLU A 689 -10.88 -46.11 29.34
C GLU A 689 -9.74 -45.28 29.96
N SER A 690 -9.26 -44.22 29.28
CA SER A 690 -8.17 -43.36 29.77
C SER A 690 -8.56 -41.88 29.77
N SER A 691 -8.54 -41.24 30.94
CA SER A 691 -8.85 -39.80 31.08
C SER A 691 -7.88 -38.90 30.28
N LYS A 692 -6.64 -39.35 30.05
CA LYS A 692 -5.63 -38.64 29.25
C LYS A 692 -5.87 -38.72 27.74
N ALA A 693 -6.55 -39.76 27.23
CA ALA A 693 -6.87 -39.89 25.81
C ALA A 693 -7.99 -38.94 25.35
N ARG A 694 -8.83 -38.44 26.27
CA ARG A 694 -9.91 -37.48 25.96
C ARG A 694 -9.42 -36.13 25.46
N GLN A 695 -8.17 -35.75 25.73
CA GLN A 695 -7.61 -34.50 25.20
C GLN A 695 -7.01 -34.67 23.79
N LEU A 696 -6.53 -35.86 23.43
CA LEU A 696 -5.87 -36.10 22.15
C LEU A 696 -6.85 -36.44 21.00
N VAL A 697 -8.07 -36.90 21.30
CA VAL A 697 -9.12 -37.14 20.28
C VAL A 697 -9.94 -35.86 19.96
N TRP A 698 -9.73 -34.80 20.74
CA TRP A 698 -10.41 -33.51 20.58
C TRP A 698 -9.62 -32.45 19.82
N ILE A 699 -8.34 -32.74 19.52
CA ILE A 699 -7.51 -32.04 18.52
C ILE A 699 -7.67 -32.83 17.22
#